data_AF-A0A8J4TFD2-F1
#
_entry.id   AF-A0A8J4TFD2-F1
#
_cell.length_a   1.000
_cell.length_b   1.000
_cell.length_c   1.000
_cell.angle_alpha   90.00
_cell.angle_beta   90.00
_cell.angle_gamma   90.00
#
_symmetry.space_group_name_H-M   'P 1'
#
loop_
_entity.id
_entity.type
_entity.pdbx_description
1 polymer ?
#
loop_
_entity_poly.entity_id
_entity_poly.type
_entity_poly.pdbx_seq_one_letter_code
_entity_poly.pdbx_strand_id
1 'polypeptide(L)'
;ALARAAENLQMEHQWKDEFDENDIVYYNAKDNLEVNETEGKKNRIRPEFKEDPSFKNRLISYNHTAVHIPTDIYDGSTIVLNELNWTEALEDVFKKNKEEDPTLLWQVFGSATGLARYYPASPWKDARKTPSKIDLYDVRRRPWYVQGAASPKDMLILVDASGSVSGLTLKLIRTAVSEMLETLSDDDYVNVVNFNTKVNNTACFKHLVQANVRNKKILKDAVQNITAKGITNYTKGFEFAFEQLDDPDVMRRANCNKIIMLFTDGGEERAQEIFERHNHDKKVRVFTFSVGQHNYDTGPIKWMACANKGYFYEIPSIGAIRINTQEYLDVLGRPMVLANSKEVQWTNVYLDALELGLVITGTLPVFNKTKSRENGSRIQHGNQLILGVMGVDVSLDDIKRLTPRFTIGPNGYYFAIDPNGYVLLHPNLQPKNPKFQEPVTLDFLDAELENDIKVKIRTDMIDRVPGERKIETLVKSQDERYIDRGVRTYTWVPVNGTDYSLALVLPEYNMHYIQANLGDIKQAMFLDTMQIEKFEEYGYTFIAPREYCQDLKSSTNNTQFIMDVNEYIDKRTPSDPMCNVTLLNRLLLDAGLTAELVKMWKQQSVEGVLARFVATDGGITRIYPKSAGEEWTENAETFDSSFYKRSLDNDMYIFTAPFVNKSRESSYESGILVSKAVELDFNGVKLKPAVVGVKLNVSAWMNSFMNATIKINCKDEICGCLRNDKYVDCVILDDGGFLLMSNQDEYITQVRVPVLTSVSRENA
;
A
#
# COMPACT_ATOMS: atom_id res chain seq x y z
N ALA A 1 -18.25 7.41 -18.73
CA ALA A 1 -19.52 6.96 -19.35
C ALA A 1 -20.48 6.33 -18.33
N LEU A 2 -20.00 5.36 -17.54
CA LEU A 2 -20.78 4.60 -16.53
C LEU A 2 -21.73 5.43 -15.68
N ALA A 3 -21.23 6.47 -15.00
CA ALA A 3 -22.08 7.29 -14.14
C ALA A 3 -23.26 7.94 -14.88
N ARG A 4 -23.07 8.41 -16.12
CA ARG A 4 -24.18 8.97 -16.91
C ARG A 4 -25.20 7.91 -17.33
N ALA A 5 -24.72 6.71 -17.69
CA ALA A 5 -25.61 5.61 -18.03
C ALA A 5 -26.46 5.20 -16.84
N ALA A 6 -25.85 5.02 -15.66
CA ALA A 6 -26.57 4.66 -14.43
C ALA A 6 -27.66 5.68 -14.06
N GLU A 7 -27.39 6.97 -14.18
CA GLU A 7 -28.39 8.02 -13.92
C GLU A 7 -29.58 7.97 -14.86
N ASN A 8 -29.34 7.69 -16.15
CA ASN A 8 -30.41 7.62 -17.14
C ASN A 8 -31.22 6.33 -16.97
N LEU A 9 -30.55 5.20 -16.79
CA LEU A 9 -31.19 3.89 -16.59
C LEU A 9 -32.09 3.88 -15.37
N GLN A 10 -31.63 4.43 -14.25
CA GLN A 10 -32.44 4.52 -13.04
C GLN A 10 -33.62 5.50 -13.21
N MET A 11 -33.46 6.56 -14.01
CA MET A 11 -34.55 7.50 -14.31
C MET A 11 -35.67 6.85 -15.13
N GLU A 12 -35.32 5.91 -16.01
CA GLU A 12 -36.25 5.15 -16.84
C GLU A 12 -36.87 3.95 -16.11
N HIS A 13 -36.28 3.54 -14.99
CA HIS A 13 -36.73 2.40 -14.20
C HIS A 13 -38.11 2.62 -13.58
N GLN A 14 -38.97 1.61 -13.68
CA GLN A 14 -40.27 1.57 -13.01
C GLN A 14 -40.20 0.68 -11.78
N TRP A 15 -40.51 1.28 -10.63
CA TRP A 15 -40.55 0.56 -9.36
C TRP A 15 -41.62 -0.52 -9.38
N LYS A 16 -41.24 -1.75 -9.01
CA LYS A 16 -42.15 -2.89 -8.83
C LYS A 16 -42.12 -3.36 -7.37
N ASP A 17 -43.30 -3.57 -6.78
CA ASP A 17 -43.42 -4.05 -5.40
C ASP A 17 -43.42 -5.59 -5.30
N GLU A 18 -43.81 -6.27 -6.37
CA GLU A 18 -43.87 -7.73 -6.46
C GLU A 18 -42.98 -8.20 -7.62
N PHE A 19 -42.17 -9.22 -7.35
CA PHE A 19 -41.31 -9.90 -8.32
C PHE A 19 -41.59 -11.38 -8.26
N ASP A 20 -41.78 -12.01 -9.41
CA ASP A 20 -41.87 -13.46 -9.51
C ASP A 20 -40.49 -14.09 -9.37
N GLU A 21 -40.44 -15.38 -9.01
CA GLU A 21 -39.20 -16.16 -8.96
C GLU A 21 -38.53 -16.31 -10.35
N ASN A 22 -38.84 -15.58 -11.40
CA ASN A 22 -38.06 -15.64 -12.65
C ASN A 22 -37.73 -14.26 -13.23
N ASP A 23 -38.19 -13.19 -12.59
CA ASP A 23 -38.10 -11.83 -13.15
C ASP A 23 -36.70 -11.23 -13.13
N ILE A 24 -35.82 -11.72 -12.26
CA ILE A 24 -34.47 -11.19 -12.07
C ILE A 24 -33.46 -12.33 -12.13
N VAL A 25 -32.61 -12.31 -13.15
CA VAL A 25 -31.59 -13.32 -13.38
C VAL A 25 -30.21 -12.67 -13.21
N TYR A 26 -29.41 -13.15 -12.26
CA TYR A 26 -28.08 -12.58 -12.01
C TYR A 26 -27.10 -13.59 -11.40
N TYR A 27 -25.80 -13.34 -11.57
CA TYR A 27 -24.76 -14.09 -10.88
C TYR A 27 -24.46 -13.48 -9.52
N ASN A 28 -24.67 -14.24 -8.44
CA ASN A 28 -24.23 -13.86 -7.10
C ASN A 28 -22.83 -14.39 -6.84
N ALA A 29 -21.91 -13.48 -6.53
CA ALA A 29 -20.50 -13.77 -6.34
C ALA A 29 -20.22 -14.72 -5.17
N LYS A 30 -21.14 -14.84 -4.21
CA LYS A 30 -21.00 -15.70 -3.02
C LYS A 30 -21.54 -17.11 -3.23
N ASP A 31 -22.20 -17.39 -4.35
CA ASP A 31 -22.80 -18.70 -4.59
C ASP A 31 -21.70 -19.76 -4.76
N ASN A 32 -21.95 -20.96 -4.22
CA ASN A 32 -21.03 -22.08 -4.38
C ASN A 32 -21.19 -22.70 -5.78
N LEU A 33 -20.08 -22.76 -6.52
CA LEU A 33 -20.04 -23.27 -7.89
C LEU A 33 -20.12 -24.81 -7.97
N GLU A 34 -19.95 -25.51 -6.85
CA GLU A 34 -19.91 -26.99 -6.78
C GLU A 34 -21.27 -27.67 -6.54
N VAL A 35 -22.37 -26.91 -6.40
CA VAL A 35 -23.69 -27.49 -6.08
C VAL A 35 -24.37 -28.04 -7.35
N ASN A 36 -24.78 -29.31 -7.31
CA ASN A 36 -25.50 -30.01 -8.39
C ASN A 36 -26.69 -29.17 -8.94
N GLU A 37 -27.03 -29.38 -10.21
CA GLU A 37 -28.11 -28.67 -10.96
C GLU A 37 -29.48 -28.70 -10.26
N THR A 38 -29.71 -29.64 -9.34
CA THR A 38 -31.01 -29.89 -8.70
C THR A 38 -31.29 -29.09 -7.42
N GLU A 39 -30.32 -28.35 -6.85
CA GLU A 39 -30.47 -27.67 -5.54
C GLU A 39 -30.27 -26.13 -5.57
N GLY A 40 -29.97 -25.52 -6.73
CA GLY A 40 -29.78 -24.08 -6.85
C GLY A 40 -31.09 -23.28 -7.02
N LYS A 41 -31.16 -22.05 -6.50
CA LYS A 41 -32.22 -21.08 -6.89
C LYS A 41 -32.19 -20.94 -8.43
N LYS A 42 -33.32 -21.12 -9.12
CA LYS A 42 -33.42 -21.13 -10.60
C LYS A 42 -32.97 -19.82 -11.28
N ASN A 43 -32.84 -18.75 -10.52
CA ASN A 43 -32.69 -17.36 -10.98
C ASN A 43 -31.21 -16.94 -10.98
N ARG A 44 -30.30 -17.92 -10.87
CA ARG A 44 -28.87 -17.73 -10.71
C ARG A 44 -28.18 -18.10 -12.01
N ILE A 45 -27.42 -17.16 -12.55
CA ILE A 45 -26.52 -17.43 -13.68
C ILE A 45 -25.36 -18.28 -13.17
N ARG A 46 -24.93 -19.27 -13.97
CA ARG A 46 -23.68 -20.02 -13.75
C ARG A 46 -22.71 -19.66 -14.89
N PRO A 47 -21.81 -18.69 -14.69
CA PRO A 47 -20.88 -18.27 -15.73
C PRO A 47 -19.83 -19.35 -16.01
N GLU A 48 -19.39 -19.42 -17.27
CA GLU A 48 -18.16 -20.13 -17.62
C GLU A 48 -16.96 -19.27 -17.22
N PHE A 49 -16.10 -19.81 -16.37
CA PHE A 49 -14.89 -19.13 -15.89
C PHE A 49 -13.64 -19.62 -16.60
N LYS A 50 -12.73 -18.68 -16.88
CA LYS A 50 -11.38 -18.95 -17.39
C LYS A 50 -10.36 -18.23 -16.51
N GLU A 51 -9.17 -18.80 -16.39
CA GLU A 51 -8.08 -18.12 -15.67
C GLU A 51 -7.55 -16.96 -16.51
N ASP A 52 -7.42 -15.78 -15.88
CA ASP A 52 -6.90 -14.58 -16.54
C ASP A 52 -5.62 -14.06 -15.83
N PRO A 53 -4.47 -13.98 -16.53
CA PRO A 53 -3.23 -13.46 -15.96
C PRO A 53 -3.31 -12.00 -15.47
N SER A 54 -4.12 -11.16 -16.12
CA SER A 54 -4.31 -9.75 -15.76
C SER A 54 -4.94 -9.63 -14.37
N PHE A 55 -5.73 -10.62 -13.98
CA PHE A 55 -6.37 -10.72 -12.68
C PHE A 55 -5.65 -11.73 -11.76
N LYS A 56 -4.32 -11.84 -11.87
CA LYS A 56 -3.47 -12.75 -11.06
C LYS A 56 -3.93 -14.23 -11.12
N ASN A 57 -4.35 -14.68 -12.32
CA ASN A 57 -4.87 -16.02 -12.61
C ASN A 57 -6.15 -16.39 -11.84
N ARG A 58 -6.98 -15.38 -11.52
CA ARG A 58 -8.33 -15.64 -11.00
C ARG A 58 -9.25 -16.17 -12.10
N LEU A 59 -10.30 -16.87 -11.65
CA LEU A 59 -11.39 -17.34 -12.49
C LEU A 59 -12.31 -16.17 -12.86
N ILE A 60 -12.27 -15.78 -14.13
CA ILE A 60 -12.97 -14.62 -14.69
C ILE A 60 -13.97 -15.05 -15.77
N SER A 61 -15.12 -14.38 -15.83
CA SER A 61 -16.07 -14.47 -16.94
C SER A 61 -16.38 -13.08 -17.50
N TYR A 62 -16.01 -12.85 -18.75
CA TYR A 62 -16.25 -11.59 -19.46
C TYR A 62 -17.68 -11.44 -20.00
N ASN A 63 -18.48 -12.51 -19.95
CA ASN A 63 -19.84 -12.51 -20.47
C ASN A 63 -20.85 -11.89 -19.50
N HIS A 64 -20.55 -11.85 -18.20
CA HIS A 64 -21.49 -11.45 -17.16
C HIS A 64 -20.84 -10.54 -16.13
N THR A 65 -21.68 -9.81 -15.40
CA THR A 65 -21.34 -9.10 -14.16
C THR A 65 -21.55 -10.00 -12.94
N ALA A 66 -20.79 -9.75 -11.88
CA ALA A 66 -20.98 -10.39 -10.59
C ALA A 66 -21.61 -9.39 -9.61
N VAL A 67 -22.50 -9.90 -8.75
CA VAL A 67 -23.13 -9.11 -7.70
C VAL A 67 -22.69 -9.61 -6.33
N HIS A 68 -22.21 -8.69 -5.50
CA HIS A 68 -21.97 -8.88 -4.09
C HIS A 68 -23.11 -8.24 -3.28
N ILE A 69 -23.68 -9.04 -2.36
CA ILE A 69 -24.66 -8.57 -1.38
C ILE A 69 -24.10 -8.83 0.02
N PRO A 70 -23.99 -7.82 0.90
CA PRO A 70 -23.56 -8.00 2.28
C PRO A 70 -24.37 -9.05 3.03
N THR A 71 -23.73 -9.78 3.94
CA THR A 71 -24.31 -10.96 4.60
C THR A 71 -25.52 -10.63 5.50
N ASP A 72 -25.63 -9.38 5.95
CA ASP A 72 -26.72 -8.85 6.77
C ASP A 72 -27.90 -8.28 5.97
N ILE A 73 -27.77 -8.21 4.66
CA ILE A 73 -28.83 -7.71 3.76
C ILE A 73 -29.53 -8.90 3.13
N TYR A 74 -30.85 -8.92 3.23
CA TYR A 74 -31.67 -9.98 2.62
C TYR A 74 -31.81 -9.75 1.11
N ASP A 75 -31.36 -10.73 0.31
CA ASP A 75 -31.32 -10.66 -1.16
C ASP A 75 -32.71 -10.64 -1.83
N GLY A 76 -33.75 -11.09 -1.12
CA GLY A 76 -35.15 -11.08 -1.58
C GLY A 76 -35.94 -9.84 -1.20
N SER A 77 -35.32 -8.82 -0.59
CA SER A 77 -36.00 -7.57 -0.25
C SER A 77 -36.38 -6.79 -1.51
N THR A 78 -37.57 -6.20 -1.55
CA THR A 78 -38.08 -5.43 -2.71
C THR A 78 -37.14 -4.32 -3.17
N ILE A 79 -36.43 -3.68 -2.23
CA ILE A 79 -35.44 -2.65 -2.54
C ILE A 79 -34.20 -3.23 -3.25
N VAL A 80 -33.73 -4.40 -2.82
CA VAL A 80 -32.57 -5.08 -3.41
C VAL A 80 -32.93 -5.64 -4.78
N LEU A 81 -34.13 -6.20 -4.94
CA LEU A 81 -34.64 -6.71 -6.21
C LEU A 81 -34.79 -5.58 -7.24
N ASN A 82 -35.32 -4.42 -6.87
CA ASN A 82 -35.35 -3.26 -7.77
C ASN A 82 -33.95 -2.81 -8.18
N GLU A 83 -32.99 -2.76 -7.25
CA GLU A 83 -31.59 -2.44 -7.57
C GLU A 83 -30.98 -3.44 -8.56
N LEU A 84 -31.20 -4.73 -8.34
CA LEU A 84 -30.73 -5.79 -9.24
C LEU A 84 -31.29 -5.64 -10.65
N ASN A 85 -32.55 -5.24 -10.77
CA ASN A 85 -33.23 -5.08 -12.04
C ASN A 85 -32.62 -3.92 -12.87
N TRP A 86 -32.58 -2.70 -12.32
CA TRP A 86 -32.09 -1.55 -13.10
C TRP A 86 -30.57 -1.58 -13.33
N THR A 87 -29.79 -2.13 -12.38
CA THR A 87 -28.33 -2.22 -12.52
C THR A 87 -27.87 -3.30 -13.52
N GLU A 88 -28.77 -4.16 -14.01
CA GLU A 88 -28.47 -5.14 -15.06
C GLU A 88 -28.00 -4.49 -16.35
N ALA A 89 -28.65 -3.41 -16.76
CA ALA A 89 -28.31 -2.67 -17.97
C ALA A 89 -26.91 -2.00 -17.93
N LEU A 90 -26.23 -1.99 -16.79
CA LEU A 90 -24.83 -1.55 -16.70
C LEU A 90 -23.85 -2.53 -17.34
N GLU A 91 -24.24 -3.81 -17.49
CA GLU A 91 -23.39 -4.86 -18.07
C GLU A 91 -22.89 -4.49 -19.48
N ASP A 92 -23.75 -3.95 -20.33
CA ASP A 92 -23.39 -3.54 -21.69
C ASP A 92 -22.35 -2.41 -21.69
N VAL A 93 -22.47 -1.48 -20.75
CA VAL A 93 -21.52 -0.37 -20.62
C VAL A 93 -20.19 -0.86 -20.05
N PHE A 94 -20.20 -1.80 -19.12
CA PHE A 94 -18.98 -2.41 -18.59
C PHE A 94 -18.21 -3.18 -19.68
N LYS A 95 -18.91 -3.97 -20.49
CA LYS A 95 -18.35 -4.69 -21.64
C LYS A 95 -17.73 -3.72 -22.64
N LYS A 96 -18.47 -2.68 -23.02
CA LYS A 96 -17.99 -1.65 -23.96
C LYS A 96 -16.71 -0.97 -23.48
N ASN A 97 -16.60 -0.61 -22.20
CA ASN A 97 -15.38 0.01 -21.69
C ASN A 97 -14.17 -0.94 -21.79
N LYS A 98 -14.36 -2.24 -21.52
CA LYS A 98 -13.30 -3.25 -21.61
C LYS A 98 -12.90 -3.57 -23.05
N GLU A 99 -13.84 -3.47 -23.99
CA GLU A 99 -13.57 -3.55 -25.43
C GLU A 99 -12.77 -2.34 -25.93
N GLU A 100 -13.06 -1.14 -25.40
CA GLU A 100 -12.30 0.08 -25.70
C GLU A 100 -10.90 0.07 -25.08
N ASP A 101 -10.76 -0.43 -23.84
CA ASP A 101 -9.49 -0.55 -23.13
C ASP A 101 -9.31 -1.94 -22.49
N PRO A 102 -8.54 -2.84 -23.13
CA PRO A 102 -8.24 -4.17 -22.61
C PRO A 102 -7.44 -4.18 -21.31
N THR A 103 -6.80 -3.08 -20.92
CA THR A 103 -5.97 -3.00 -19.69
C THR A 103 -6.80 -2.71 -18.44
N LEU A 104 -8.06 -2.29 -18.58
CA LEU A 104 -8.94 -2.00 -17.44
C LEU A 104 -9.10 -3.21 -16.49
N LEU A 105 -8.95 -2.95 -15.20
CA LEU A 105 -9.18 -3.92 -14.13
C LEU A 105 -10.65 -3.92 -13.70
N TRP A 106 -10.93 -4.03 -12.41
CA TRP A 106 -12.30 -4.04 -11.91
C TRP A 106 -13.01 -2.72 -12.19
N GLN A 107 -14.21 -2.85 -12.76
CA GLN A 107 -15.20 -1.78 -12.84
C GLN A 107 -16.31 -2.14 -11.85
N VAL A 108 -16.67 -1.24 -10.94
CA VAL A 108 -17.64 -1.51 -9.88
C VAL A 108 -18.65 -0.37 -9.71
N PHE A 109 -19.91 -0.75 -9.52
CA PHE A 109 -20.94 0.13 -9.00
C PHE A 109 -21.29 -0.31 -7.57
N GLY A 110 -21.03 0.55 -6.59
CA GLY A 110 -21.51 0.39 -5.23
C GLY A 110 -22.83 1.15 -5.06
N SER A 111 -23.92 0.45 -4.79
CA SER A 111 -25.23 1.04 -4.52
C SER A 111 -25.31 1.59 -3.10
N ALA A 112 -26.10 2.65 -2.89
CA ALA A 112 -26.47 3.16 -1.57
C ALA A 112 -27.22 2.11 -0.72
N THR A 113 -27.82 1.10 -1.36
CA THR A 113 -28.45 -0.03 -0.67
C THR A 113 -27.46 -1.03 -0.08
N GLY A 114 -26.17 -0.93 -0.41
CA GLY A 114 -25.12 -1.87 0.03
C GLY A 114 -24.78 -2.96 -0.99
N LEU A 115 -25.58 -3.13 -2.04
CA LEU A 115 -25.28 -4.01 -3.17
C LEU A 115 -24.08 -3.47 -3.97
N ALA A 116 -23.17 -4.35 -4.38
CA ALA A 116 -22.10 -3.99 -5.32
C ALA A 116 -22.15 -4.87 -6.57
N ARG A 117 -22.09 -4.27 -7.75
CA ARG A 117 -22.00 -4.99 -9.03
C ARG A 117 -20.67 -4.68 -9.68
N TYR A 118 -19.92 -5.71 -10.05
CA TYR A 118 -18.60 -5.54 -10.66
C TYR A 118 -18.41 -6.38 -11.92
N TYR A 119 -17.51 -5.91 -12.78
CA TYR A 119 -17.15 -6.53 -14.05
C TYR A 119 -15.62 -6.60 -14.19
N PRO A 120 -15.08 -7.70 -14.76
CA PRO A 120 -15.78 -8.93 -15.18
C PRO A 120 -16.27 -9.78 -13.98
N ALA A 121 -17.10 -10.80 -14.23
CA ALA A 121 -17.58 -11.65 -13.13
C ALA A 121 -16.47 -12.55 -12.59
N SER A 122 -16.36 -12.65 -11.27
CA SER A 122 -15.48 -13.56 -10.53
C SER A 122 -16.18 -14.04 -9.27
N PRO A 123 -15.95 -15.28 -8.81
CA PRO A 123 -16.37 -15.68 -7.47
C PRO A 123 -15.70 -14.81 -6.41
N TRP A 124 -16.44 -14.51 -5.32
CA TRP A 124 -16.01 -13.61 -4.24
C TRP A 124 -14.93 -14.25 -3.36
N LYS A 125 -15.11 -15.51 -2.99
CA LYS A 125 -14.14 -16.29 -2.23
C LYS A 125 -13.61 -17.43 -3.08
N ASP A 126 -12.31 -17.71 -2.96
CA ASP A 126 -11.80 -19.01 -3.38
C ASP A 126 -12.24 -20.04 -2.36
N ALA A 127 -13.25 -20.85 -2.72
CA ALA A 127 -13.80 -21.91 -1.85
C ALA A 127 -12.69 -22.86 -1.35
N ARG A 128 -11.57 -22.96 -2.08
CA ARG A 128 -10.40 -23.77 -1.74
C ARG A 128 -9.56 -23.22 -0.58
N LYS A 129 -9.59 -21.90 -0.32
CA LYS A 129 -8.70 -21.23 0.65
C LYS A 129 -9.36 -20.79 1.95
N THR A 130 -10.65 -20.47 1.95
CA THR A 130 -11.31 -19.84 3.12
C THR A 130 -12.75 -20.34 3.38
N PRO A 131 -12.95 -21.63 3.73
CA PRO A 131 -14.28 -22.17 4.01
C PRO A 131 -14.94 -21.63 5.28
N SER A 132 -14.18 -21.14 6.28
CA SER A 132 -14.71 -20.75 7.61
C SER A 132 -14.68 -19.25 7.95
N LYS A 133 -14.15 -18.39 7.06
CA LYS A 133 -14.08 -16.94 7.32
C LYS A 133 -15.39 -16.28 6.88
N ILE A 134 -16.13 -15.69 7.81
CA ILE A 134 -17.37 -14.95 7.52
C ILE A 134 -17.04 -13.72 6.66
N ASP A 135 -17.83 -13.46 5.62
CA ASP A 135 -17.67 -12.24 4.83
C ASP A 135 -18.32 -11.06 5.55
N LEU A 136 -17.49 -10.07 5.89
CA LEU A 136 -17.88 -8.82 6.53
C LEU A 136 -17.78 -7.62 5.57
N TYR A 137 -17.60 -7.87 4.26
CA TYR A 137 -17.54 -6.82 3.27
C TYR A 137 -18.89 -6.10 3.13
N ASP A 138 -18.83 -4.77 3.14
CA ASP A 138 -19.92 -3.87 2.78
C ASP A 138 -19.31 -2.74 1.94
N VAL A 139 -19.89 -2.48 0.77
CA VAL A 139 -19.35 -1.51 -0.19
C VAL A 139 -19.36 -0.09 0.38
N ARG A 140 -20.35 0.24 1.21
CA ARG A 140 -20.54 1.59 1.76
C ARG A 140 -19.47 1.97 2.77
N ARG A 141 -18.76 0.96 3.31
CA ARG A 141 -17.65 1.13 4.26
C ARG A 141 -16.30 1.26 3.58
N ARG A 142 -16.24 1.05 2.27
CA ARG A 142 -14.96 1.09 1.57
C ARG A 142 -14.48 2.53 1.44
N PRO A 143 -13.19 2.81 1.66
CA PRO A 143 -12.65 4.15 1.52
C PRO A 143 -13.03 4.83 0.19
N TRP A 144 -12.99 4.06 -0.91
CA TRP A 144 -13.40 4.54 -2.24
C TRP A 144 -14.87 4.97 -2.31
N TYR A 145 -15.77 4.26 -1.63
CA TYR A 145 -17.17 4.64 -1.60
C TYR A 145 -17.36 5.90 -0.77
N VAL A 146 -16.78 5.95 0.44
CA VAL A 146 -16.93 7.07 1.37
C VAL A 146 -16.42 8.38 0.75
N GLN A 147 -15.26 8.34 0.10
CA GLN A 147 -14.65 9.51 -0.54
C GLN A 147 -15.50 10.01 -1.72
N GLY A 148 -16.05 9.09 -2.53
CA GLY A 148 -16.96 9.47 -3.62
C GLY A 148 -18.36 9.90 -3.16
N ALA A 149 -18.81 9.49 -1.97
CA ALA A 149 -20.17 9.74 -1.47
C ALA A 149 -20.32 11.12 -0.81
N ALA A 150 -19.27 11.65 -0.18
CA ALA A 150 -19.32 12.92 0.53
C ALA A 150 -17.98 13.66 0.50
N SER A 151 -18.03 14.99 0.59
CA SER A 151 -16.82 15.82 0.69
C SER A 151 -16.18 15.73 2.09
N PRO A 152 -14.86 16.02 2.21
CA PRO A 152 -14.13 16.00 3.47
C PRO A 152 -14.82 16.76 4.59
N LYS A 153 -14.65 16.33 5.84
CA LYS A 153 -15.39 16.88 6.98
C LYS A 153 -14.55 17.09 8.24
N ASP A 154 -14.86 18.18 8.93
CA ASP A 154 -14.41 18.50 10.29
C ASP A 154 -15.50 18.02 11.26
N MET A 155 -15.27 16.89 11.91
CA MET A 155 -16.24 16.17 12.73
C MET A 155 -15.86 16.20 14.22
N LEU A 156 -16.78 16.69 15.05
CA LEU A 156 -16.64 16.57 16.50
C LEU A 156 -17.66 15.58 17.07
N ILE A 157 -17.15 14.56 17.77
CA ILE A 157 -18.00 13.57 18.44
C ILE A 157 -18.15 13.95 19.92
N LEU A 158 -19.38 14.23 20.33
CA LEU A 158 -19.78 14.46 21.71
C LEU A 158 -20.37 13.17 22.29
N VAL A 159 -19.78 12.71 23.40
CA VAL A 159 -20.23 11.52 24.14
C VAL A 159 -20.80 11.94 25.48
N ASP A 160 -22.08 11.66 25.70
CA ASP A 160 -22.68 11.80 27.03
C ASP A 160 -22.08 10.75 27.97
N ALA A 161 -21.47 11.23 29.06
CA ALA A 161 -20.86 10.42 30.12
C ALA A 161 -21.54 10.65 31.48
N SER A 162 -22.80 11.05 31.47
CA SER A 162 -23.64 11.16 32.66
C SER A 162 -23.94 9.80 33.29
N GLY A 163 -24.52 9.79 34.49
CA GLY A 163 -24.88 8.56 35.20
C GLY A 163 -25.96 7.72 34.50
N SER A 164 -26.82 8.33 33.67
CA SER A 164 -27.95 7.64 33.01
C SER A 164 -27.48 6.60 31.99
N VAL A 165 -26.42 6.93 31.24
CA VAL A 165 -25.86 6.06 30.21
C VAL A 165 -25.07 4.86 30.76
N SER A 166 -24.90 4.76 32.09
CA SER A 166 -24.15 3.67 32.74
C SER A 166 -24.68 2.28 32.35
N GLY A 167 -23.78 1.33 32.11
CA GLY A 167 -24.13 -0.06 31.78
C GLY A 167 -24.15 -0.34 30.27
N LEU A 168 -25.26 -0.91 29.78
CA LEU A 168 -25.37 -1.37 28.38
C LEU A 168 -25.30 -0.21 27.38
N THR A 169 -25.95 0.91 27.68
CA THR A 169 -25.95 2.11 26.84
C THR A 169 -24.54 2.62 26.59
N LEU A 170 -23.73 2.83 27.63
CA LEU A 170 -22.33 3.27 27.47
C LEU A 170 -21.52 2.27 26.64
N LYS A 171 -21.75 0.96 26.83
CA LYS A 171 -21.09 -0.07 26.00
C LYS A 171 -21.47 0.08 24.52
N LEU A 172 -22.74 0.32 24.21
CA LEU A 172 -23.21 0.56 22.85
C LEU A 172 -22.64 1.86 22.27
N ILE A 173 -22.58 2.95 23.06
CA ILE A 173 -22.00 4.23 22.65
C ILE A 173 -20.52 4.05 22.29
N ARG A 174 -19.72 3.38 23.14
CA ARG A 174 -18.29 3.13 22.88
C ARG A 174 -18.07 2.37 21.57
N THR A 175 -18.89 1.35 21.32
CA THR A 175 -18.85 0.60 20.06
C THR A 175 -19.30 1.47 18.88
N ALA A 176 -20.38 2.24 19.02
CA ALA A 176 -20.90 3.09 17.95
C ALA A 176 -19.91 4.20 17.55
N VAL A 177 -19.25 4.84 18.51
CA VAL A 177 -18.20 5.84 18.24
C VAL A 177 -17.00 5.17 17.57
N SER A 178 -16.62 3.96 17.99
CA SER A 178 -15.53 3.22 17.36
C SER A 178 -15.84 2.87 15.90
N GLU A 179 -17.05 2.41 15.60
CA GLU A 179 -17.52 2.13 14.24
C GLU A 179 -17.67 3.40 13.39
N MET A 180 -18.10 4.51 14.00
CA MET A 180 -18.18 5.82 13.34
C MET A 180 -16.80 6.31 12.91
N LEU A 181 -15.78 6.15 13.76
CA LEU A 181 -14.39 6.49 13.40
C LEU A 181 -13.88 5.65 12.21
N GLU A 182 -14.40 4.44 11.97
CA GLU A 182 -14.03 3.67 10.76
C GLU A 182 -14.56 4.28 9.46
N THR A 183 -15.58 5.14 9.53
CA THR A 183 -16.14 5.81 8.35
C THR A 183 -15.34 7.04 7.91
N LEU A 184 -14.30 7.42 8.67
CA LEU A 184 -13.48 8.58 8.37
C LEU A 184 -12.28 8.23 7.51
N SER A 185 -12.03 9.04 6.48
CA SER A 185 -10.83 8.98 5.62
C SER A 185 -9.72 9.87 6.17
N ASP A 186 -8.53 9.78 5.57
CA ASP A 186 -7.40 10.63 5.94
C ASP A 186 -7.60 12.12 5.61
N ASP A 187 -8.54 12.48 4.73
CA ASP A 187 -8.89 13.87 4.43
C ASP A 187 -9.82 14.49 5.49
N ASP A 188 -10.37 13.67 6.38
CA ASP A 188 -11.26 14.11 7.45
C ASP A 188 -10.48 14.50 8.70
N TYR A 189 -11.03 15.44 9.47
CA TYR A 189 -10.49 15.86 10.76
C TYR A 189 -11.49 15.55 11.86
N VAL A 190 -11.01 14.99 12.97
CA VAL A 190 -11.85 14.50 14.05
C VAL A 190 -11.27 14.73 15.44
N ASN A 191 -12.16 14.96 16.41
CA ASN A 191 -11.84 14.84 17.82
C ASN A 191 -13.05 14.23 18.56
N VAL A 192 -12.78 13.61 19.71
CA VAL A 192 -13.80 12.98 20.55
C VAL A 192 -13.75 13.57 21.96
N VAL A 193 -14.89 14.08 22.40
CA VAL A 193 -15.04 14.80 23.66
C VAL A 193 -16.15 14.13 24.45
N ASN A 194 -15.94 13.95 25.75
CA ASN A 194 -16.98 13.48 26.65
C ASN A 194 -17.42 14.59 27.60
N PHE A 195 -18.68 14.57 27.98
CA PHE A 195 -19.23 15.56 28.89
C PHE A 195 -20.17 14.96 29.91
N ASN A 196 -20.18 15.58 31.09
CA ASN A 196 -21.16 15.37 32.15
C ASN A 196 -21.50 16.75 32.76
N THR A 197 -21.11 16.99 34.01
CA THR A 197 -21.12 18.33 34.64
C THR A 197 -20.02 19.27 34.11
N LYS A 198 -18.95 18.68 33.56
CA LYS A 198 -17.82 19.35 32.91
C LYS A 198 -17.54 18.65 31.57
N VAL A 199 -16.84 19.36 30.69
CA VAL A 199 -16.38 18.83 29.41
C VAL A 199 -14.92 18.42 29.56
N ASN A 200 -14.58 17.20 29.15
CA ASN A 200 -13.23 16.68 29.16
C ASN A 200 -12.87 16.15 27.76
N ASN A 201 -11.65 16.45 27.32
CA ASN A 201 -11.09 15.79 26.14
C ASN A 201 -10.89 14.31 26.45
N THR A 202 -11.36 13.43 25.56
CA THR A 202 -11.28 11.99 25.78
C THR A 202 -9.85 11.48 25.63
N ALA A 203 -9.14 12.01 24.64
CA ALA A 203 -7.74 11.68 24.34
C ALA A 203 -6.79 12.83 24.71
N CYS A 204 -5.50 12.66 24.41
CA CYS A 204 -4.47 13.69 24.59
C CYS A 204 -4.59 14.87 23.61
N PHE A 205 -5.50 14.80 22.64
CA PHE A 205 -5.71 15.84 21.63
C PHE A 205 -6.52 17.02 22.20
N LYS A 206 -6.09 18.24 21.85
CA LYS A 206 -6.75 19.51 22.27
C LYS A 206 -7.59 20.16 21.17
N HIS A 207 -7.41 19.71 19.93
CA HIS A 207 -8.03 20.23 18.72
C HIS A 207 -8.40 19.05 17.80
N LEU A 208 -9.10 19.33 16.70
CA LEU A 208 -9.37 18.36 15.64
C LEU A 208 -8.07 17.88 15.00
N VAL A 209 -7.86 16.57 14.95
CA VAL A 209 -6.69 15.95 14.31
C VAL A 209 -7.09 15.20 13.06
N GLN A 210 -6.17 15.09 12.11
CA GLN A 210 -6.39 14.30 10.91
C GLN A 210 -6.75 12.86 11.28
N ALA A 211 -7.79 12.30 10.66
CA ALA A 211 -8.35 10.99 10.96
C ALA A 211 -7.53 9.84 10.32
N ASN A 212 -6.21 9.90 10.44
CA ASN A 212 -5.30 8.85 10.00
C ASN A 212 -5.39 7.59 10.88
N VAL A 213 -4.82 6.48 10.40
CA VAL A 213 -4.88 5.17 11.08
C VAL A 213 -4.38 5.24 12.53
N ARG A 214 -3.32 6.01 12.80
CA ARG A 214 -2.71 6.16 14.13
C ARG A 214 -3.61 6.97 15.09
N ASN A 215 -4.10 8.12 14.67
CA ASN A 215 -4.94 9.00 15.47
C ASN A 215 -6.29 8.36 15.76
N LYS A 216 -6.90 7.70 14.77
CA LYS A 216 -8.13 6.91 14.97
C LYS A 216 -7.94 5.83 16.02
N LYS A 217 -6.81 5.13 16.02
CA LYS A 217 -6.49 4.12 17.04
C LYS A 217 -6.42 4.73 18.45
N ILE A 218 -5.71 5.85 18.61
CA ILE A 218 -5.61 6.56 19.90
C ILE A 218 -7.00 6.99 20.39
N LEU A 219 -7.83 7.55 19.50
CA LEU A 219 -9.20 7.96 19.82
C LEU A 219 -10.07 6.76 20.23
N LYS A 220 -10.01 5.64 19.50
CA LYS A 220 -10.74 4.41 19.83
C LYS A 220 -10.34 3.87 21.20
N ASP A 221 -9.05 3.79 21.49
CA ASP A 221 -8.54 3.31 22.79
C ASP A 221 -9.00 4.23 23.94
N ALA A 222 -8.99 5.55 23.71
CA ALA A 222 -9.45 6.53 24.69
C ALA A 222 -10.97 6.42 24.94
N VAL A 223 -11.76 6.21 23.89
CA VAL A 223 -13.23 6.02 23.98
C VAL A 223 -13.58 4.79 24.82
N GLN A 224 -12.82 3.70 24.71
CA GLN A 224 -13.07 2.50 25.51
C GLN A 224 -12.90 2.72 27.02
N ASN A 225 -12.12 3.72 27.42
CA ASN A 225 -11.82 4.03 28.81
C ASN A 225 -12.78 5.06 29.46
N ILE A 226 -13.77 5.60 28.71
CA ILE A 226 -14.73 6.59 29.23
C ILE A 226 -15.56 5.97 30.37
N THR A 227 -15.72 6.67 31.51
CA THR A 227 -16.59 6.20 32.61
C THR A 227 -17.76 7.15 32.84
N ALA A 228 -18.95 6.58 33.02
CA ALA A 228 -20.20 7.31 33.22
C ALA A 228 -20.37 7.74 34.68
N LYS A 229 -20.41 9.05 34.95
CA LYS A 229 -20.63 9.65 36.27
C LYS A 229 -21.21 11.08 36.15
N GLY A 230 -22.03 11.48 37.11
CA GLY A 230 -22.54 12.85 37.22
C GLY A 230 -23.83 13.11 36.43
N ILE A 231 -24.17 14.38 36.26
CA ILE A 231 -25.40 14.86 35.59
C ILE A 231 -25.05 15.35 34.19
N THR A 232 -25.98 15.25 33.24
CA THR A 232 -25.85 15.75 31.87
C THR A 232 -25.96 17.28 31.81
N ASN A 233 -25.06 17.94 31.05
CA ASN A 233 -25.14 19.36 30.75
C ASN A 233 -24.87 19.60 29.26
N TYR A 234 -25.93 19.68 28.47
CA TYR A 234 -25.83 19.88 27.02
C TYR A 234 -25.26 21.23 26.64
N THR A 235 -25.60 22.28 27.39
CA THR A 235 -25.17 23.66 27.15
C THR A 235 -23.64 23.76 27.10
N LYS A 236 -22.95 23.24 28.12
CA LYS A 236 -21.48 23.23 28.15
C LYS A 236 -20.87 22.34 27.07
N GLY A 237 -21.48 21.19 26.80
CA GLY A 237 -21.01 20.26 25.76
C GLY A 237 -21.02 20.90 24.37
N PHE A 238 -22.12 21.57 24.01
CA PHE A 238 -22.23 22.25 22.73
C PHE A 238 -21.42 23.55 22.66
N GLU A 239 -21.31 24.32 23.74
CA GLU A 239 -20.45 25.51 23.79
C GLU A 239 -18.99 25.15 23.46
N PHE A 240 -18.43 24.14 24.14
CA PHE A 240 -17.09 23.64 23.83
C PHE A 240 -16.97 23.10 22.40
N ALA A 241 -18.03 22.47 21.89
CA ALA A 241 -18.03 21.93 20.53
C ALA A 241 -17.91 23.02 19.46
N PHE A 242 -18.64 24.12 19.63
CA PHE A 242 -18.55 25.26 18.71
C PHE A 242 -17.19 25.95 18.82
N GLU A 243 -16.63 26.11 20.02
CA GLU A 243 -15.29 26.66 20.22
C GLU A 243 -14.22 25.83 19.47
N GLN A 244 -14.29 24.50 19.55
CA GLN A 244 -13.38 23.60 18.82
C GLN A 244 -13.53 23.72 17.30
N LEU A 245 -14.75 23.89 16.80
CA LEU A 245 -15.03 24.03 15.37
C LEU A 245 -14.66 25.41 14.80
N ASP A 246 -14.55 26.44 15.64
CA ASP A 246 -14.21 27.81 15.23
C ASP A 246 -12.78 28.24 15.61
N ASP A 247 -11.99 27.38 16.26
CA ASP A 247 -10.60 27.66 16.64
C ASP A 247 -9.71 28.01 15.42
N PRO A 248 -9.24 29.27 15.29
CA PRO A 248 -8.47 29.77 14.15
C PRO A 248 -6.99 29.38 14.19
N ASP A 249 -6.46 28.91 15.33
CA ASP A 249 -5.02 28.63 15.51
C ASP A 249 -4.60 27.28 14.89
N VAL A 250 -5.57 26.47 14.44
CA VAL A 250 -5.31 25.17 13.79
C VAL A 250 -5.10 25.37 12.28
N MET A 251 -3.84 25.39 11.86
CA MET A 251 -3.39 25.70 10.48
C MET A 251 -3.82 24.68 9.41
N ARG A 252 -4.31 23.48 9.76
CA ARG A 252 -4.77 22.45 8.80
C ARG A 252 -6.11 21.86 9.22
N ARG A 253 -7.16 22.12 8.44
CA ARG A 253 -8.53 21.61 8.58
C ARG A 253 -9.08 21.23 7.21
N ALA A 254 -10.13 20.40 7.16
CA ALA A 254 -10.83 20.13 5.90
C ALA A 254 -11.58 21.38 5.41
N ASN A 255 -12.09 22.22 6.32
CA ASN A 255 -12.78 23.49 6.04
C ASN A 255 -13.97 23.37 5.06
N CYS A 256 -14.51 22.16 4.85
CA CYS A 256 -15.65 21.90 3.99
C CYS A 256 -16.91 21.68 4.85
N ASN A 257 -17.19 20.46 5.29
CA ASN A 257 -18.34 20.17 6.15
C ASN A 257 -17.97 20.26 7.64
N LYS A 258 -18.59 21.19 8.38
CA LYS A 258 -18.49 21.23 9.85
C LYS A 258 -19.66 20.48 10.50
N ILE A 259 -19.37 19.44 11.29
CA ILE A 259 -20.41 18.60 11.89
C ILE A 259 -20.15 18.29 13.36
N ILE A 260 -21.23 18.24 14.14
CA ILE A 260 -21.24 17.77 15.52
C ILE A 260 -22.13 16.53 15.60
N MET A 261 -21.64 15.47 16.22
CA MET A 261 -22.42 14.25 16.47
C MET A 261 -22.52 13.98 17.97
N LEU A 262 -23.73 13.95 18.51
CA LEU A 262 -24.02 13.68 19.91
C LEU A 262 -24.51 12.25 20.10
N PHE A 263 -23.88 11.49 20.99
CA PHE A 263 -24.33 10.17 21.45
C PHE A 263 -24.82 10.24 22.89
N THR A 264 -26.10 9.92 23.12
CA THR A 264 -26.76 9.96 24.44
C THR A 264 -27.92 8.95 24.51
N ASP A 265 -28.49 8.74 25.69
CA ASP A 265 -29.75 8.00 25.90
C ASP A 265 -30.99 8.91 25.96
N GLY A 266 -30.86 10.22 25.76
CA GLY A 266 -32.00 11.13 25.76
C GLY A 266 -31.72 12.41 26.54
N GLY A 267 -32.66 13.33 26.57
CA GLY A 267 -32.42 14.60 27.24
C GLY A 267 -33.70 15.36 27.50
N GLU A 268 -33.74 16.09 28.61
CA GLU A 268 -34.87 16.96 28.97
C GLU A 268 -34.68 18.39 28.44
N GLU A 269 -33.43 18.81 28.18
CA GLU A 269 -33.08 20.18 27.77
C GLU A 269 -32.72 20.26 26.27
N ARG A 270 -33.11 21.35 25.60
CA ARG A 270 -32.85 21.59 24.17
C ARG A 270 -31.63 22.46 23.85
N ALA A 271 -30.98 23.06 24.86
CA ALA A 271 -29.84 23.98 24.71
C ALA A 271 -30.03 25.04 23.60
N GLN A 272 -31.26 25.57 23.45
CA GLN A 272 -31.66 26.43 22.33
C GLN A 272 -30.80 27.71 22.23
N GLU A 273 -30.46 28.32 23.36
CA GLU A 273 -29.66 29.55 23.44
C GLU A 273 -28.29 29.39 22.75
N ILE A 274 -27.64 28.22 22.92
CA ILE A 274 -26.32 27.95 22.32
C ILE A 274 -26.42 27.88 20.80
N PHE A 275 -27.44 27.21 20.27
CA PHE A 275 -27.64 27.09 18.83
C PHE A 275 -28.03 28.43 18.18
N GLU A 276 -28.76 29.28 18.88
CA GLU A 276 -29.11 30.63 18.40
C GLU A 276 -27.90 31.55 18.38
N ARG A 277 -27.01 31.44 19.37
CA ARG A 277 -25.79 32.26 19.49
C ARG A 277 -24.68 31.83 18.53
N HIS A 278 -24.35 30.54 18.48
CA HIS A 278 -23.19 30.04 17.74
C HIS A 278 -23.52 29.54 16.33
N ASN A 279 -24.75 29.08 16.08
CA ASN A 279 -25.13 28.48 14.80
C ASN A 279 -26.44 29.08 14.24
N HIS A 280 -26.54 30.41 14.22
CA HIS A 280 -27.70 31.11 13.66
C HIS A 280 -27.89 30.79 12.16
N ASP A 281 -26.80 30.87 11.40
CA ASP A 281 -26.78 30.63 9.95
C ASP A 281 -26.91 29.15 9.55
N LYS A 282 -26.89 28.24 10.54
CA LYS A 282 -26.92 26.77 10.31
C LYS A 282 -25.78 26.28 9.42
N LYS A 283 -24.57 26.82 9.64
CA LYS A 283 -23.33 26.39 8.98
C LYS A 283 -22.84 25.04 9.50
N VAL A 284 -23.03 24.79 10.79
CA VAL A 284 -22.69 23.51 11.43
C VAL A 284 -23.92 22.60 11.42
N ARG A 285 -23.75 21.34 11.03
CA ARG A 285 -24.82 20.33 11.11
C ARG A 285 -24.72 19.54 12.41
N VAL A 286 -25.85 19.28 13.05
CA VAL A 286 -25.89 18.53 14.32
C VAL A 286 -26.66 17.24 14.13
N PHE A 287 -25.98 16.12 14.37
CA PHE A 287 -26.56 14.79 14.37
C PHE A 287 -26.70 14.29 15.80
N THR A 288 -27.81 13.63 16.10
CA THR A 288 -28.08 13.11 17.46
C THR A 288 -28.43 11.64 17.39
N PHE A 289 -27.76 10.84 18.21
CA PHE A 289 -27.91 9.39 18.31
C PHE A 289 -28.50 9.05 19.68
N SER A 290 -29.70 8.46 19.67
CA SER A 290 -30.32 7.85 20.86
C SER A 290 -29.86 6.41 20.95
N VAL A 291 -29.15 6.04 22.02
CA VAL A 291 -28.47 4.74 22.12
C VAL A 291 -29.02 3.90 23.28
N GLY A 292 -29.25 2.62 23.01
CA GLY A 292 -29.76 1.66 23.97
C GLY A 292 -31.28 1.64 24.06
N GLN A 293 -31.79 0.73 24.88
CA GLN A 293 -33.21 0.69 25.23
C GLN A 293 -33.39 1.45 26.54
N HIS A 294 -34.07 2.58 26.48
CA HIS A 294 -34.30 3.47 27.61
C HIS A 294 -35.69 4.10 27.53
N ASN A 295 -36.13 4.68 28.65
CA ASN A 295 -37.42 5.38 28.75
C ASN A 295 -37.27 6.91 28.80
N TYR A 296 -36.05 7.44 28.63
CA TYR A 296 -35.81 8.88 28.58
C TYR A 296 -36.42 9.52 27.32
N ASP A 297 -36.80 10.80 27.43
CA ASP A 297 -37.40 11.54 26.32
C ASP A 297 -36.37 11.83 25.22
N THR A 298 -36.72 11.46 23.98
CA THR A 298 -35.92 11.72 22.79
C THR A 298 -36.39 12.98 22.04
N GLY A 299 -37.50 13.59 22.46
CA GLY A 299 -38.07 14.79 21.85
C GLY A 299 -37.08 15.96 21.74
N PRO A 300 -36.34 16.31 22.81
CA PRO A 300 -35.34 17.37 22.78
C PRO A 300 -34.18 17.13 21.82
N ILE A 301 -33.59 15.93 21.83
CA ILE A 301 -32.46 15.62 20.93
C ILE A 301 -32.92 15.53 19.46
N LYS A 302 -34.13 15.03 19.20
CA LYS A 302 -34.74 15.06 17.87
C LYS A 302 -34.94 16.49 17.38
N TRP A 303 -35.37 17.39 18.27
CA TRP A 303 -35.49 18.82 17.95
C TRP A 303 -34.12 19.44 17.61
N MET A 304 -33.05 19.12 18.34
CA MET A 304 -31.70 19.61 18.05
C MET A 304 -31.23 19.22 16.64
N ALA A 305 -31.46 17.97 16.23
CA ALA A 305 -31.12 17.50 14.89
C ALA A 305 -31.93 18.23 13.80
N CYS A 306 -33.26 18.36 13.98
CA CYS A 306 -34.13 19.06 13.04
C CYS A 306 -33.77 20.55 12.91
N ALA A 307 -33.53 21.24 14.01
CA ALA A 307 -33.21 22.66 14.04
C ALA A 307 -31.88 23.00 13.35
N ASN A 308 -30.97 22.03 13.25
CA ASN A 308 -29.61 22.22 12.73
C ASN A 308 -29.32 21.44 11.44
N LYS A 309 -30.34 21.14 10.64
CA LYS A 309 -30.21 20.48 9.31
C LYS A 309 -29.37 19.19 9.33
N GLY A 310 -29.39 18.47 10.45
CA GLY A 310 -28.78 17.16 10.59
C GLY A 310 -29.82 16.05 10.51
N TYR A 311 -29.60 14.99 11.29
CA TYR A 311 -30.49 13.83 11.32
C TYR A 311 -30.47 13.15 12.69
N PHE A 312 -31.54 12.42 12.98
CA PHE A 312 -31.74 11.68 14.23
C PHE A 312 -31.67 10.18 13.94
N TYR A 313 -30.89 9.46 14.75
CA TYR A 313 -30.69 8.02 14.61
C TYR A 313 -30.94 7.30 15.94
N GLU A 314 -31.52 6.11 15.87
CA GLU A 314 -31.74 5.23 17.03
C GLU A 314 -30.88 3.98 16.93
N ILE A 315 -30.10 3.67 17.98
CA ILE A 315 -29.23 2.50 18.05
C ILE A 315 -29.68 1.63 19.23
N PRO A 316 -30.67 0.74 19.03
CA PRO A 316 -31.19 -0.10 20.11
C PRO A 316 -30.25 -1.27 20.46
N SER A 317 -29.39 -1.69 19.54
CA SER A 317 -28.56 -2.89 19.69
C SER A 317 -27.28 -2.81 18.86
N ILE A 318 -26.36 -3.77 19.08
CA ILE A 318 -25.09 -3.86 18.35
C ILE A 318 -25.32 -4.04 16.84
N GLY A 319 -26.33 -4.82 16.43
CA GLY A 319 -26.63 -5.06 15.02
C GLY A 319 -27.04 -3.78 14.27
N ALA A 320 -27.66 -2.83 14.98
CA ALA A 320 -28.09 -1.55 14.40
C ALA A 320 -26.94 -0.53 14.27
N ILE A 321 -25.83 -0.71 15.00
CA ILE A 321 -24.69 0.22 14.98
C ILE A 321 -24.15 0.35 13.56
N ARG A 322 -23.94 -0.77 12.87
CA ARG A 322 -23.25 -0.77 11.57
C ARG A 322 -23.99 0.06 10.52
N ILE A 323 -25.32 0.00 10.49
CA ILE A 323 -26.14 0.69 9.48
C ILE A 323 -26.21 2.19 9.82
N ASN A 324 -26.62 2.53 11.05
CA ASN A 324 -26.86 3.91 11.45
C ASN A 324 -25.60 4.78 11.51
N THR A 325 -24.42 4.17 11.73
CA THR A 325 -23.15 4.93 11.75
C THR A 325 -22.66 5.33 10.35
N GLN A 326 -23.33 4.90 9.28
CA GLN A 326 -22.94 5.22 7.89
C GLN A 326 -23.94 6.13 7.18
N GLU A 327 -25.22 6.07 7.53
CA GLU A 327 -26.31 6.82 6.88
C GLU A 327 -26.16 8.34 6.94
N TYR A 328 -25.30 8.88 7.81
CA TYR A 328 -25.04 10.32 7.84
C TYR A 328 -24.41 10.83 6.53
N LEU A 329 -23.72 9.96 5.78
CA LEU A 329 -23.13 10.30 4.47
C LEU A 329 -24.22 10.72 3.46
N ASP A 330 -25.40 10.12 3.52
CA ASP A 330 -26.54 10.49 2.66
C ASP A 330 -27.00 11.93 2.89
N VAL A 331 -26.83 12.45 4.12
CA VAL A 331 -27.15 13.84 4.47
C VAL A 331 -26.05 14.78 3.99
N LEU A 332 -24.79 14.36 4.08
CA LEU A 332 -23.64 15.14 3.63
C LEU A 332 -23.52 15.19 2.11
N GLY A 333 -24.00 14.18 1.38
CA GLY A 333 -24.02 14.16 -0.08
C GLY A 333 -25.02 15.13 -0.72
N ARG A 334 -26.06 15.59 0.01
CA ARG A 334 -27.15 16.39 -0.57
C ARG A 334 -26.70 17.68 -1.27
N PRO A 335 -25.82 18.52 -0.68
CA PRO A 335 -25.33 19.72 -1.36
C PRO A 335 -24.56 19.41 -2.65
N MET A 336 -23.82 18.30 -2.69
CA MET A 336 -23.08 17.86 -3.86
C MET A 336 -24.04 17.44 -5.00
N VAL A 337 -25.11 16.72 -4.67
CA VAL A 337 -26.17 16.36 -5.62
C VAL A 337 -26.86 17.61 -6.18
N LEU A 338 -27.20 18.57 -5.31
CA LEU A 338 -27.86 19.81 -5.71
C LEU A 338 -26.98 20.71 -6.58
N ALA A 339 -25.67 20.75 -6.31
CA ALA A 339 -24.70 21.48 -7.11
C ALA A 339 -24.37 20.77 -8.44
N ASN A 340 -24.79 19.51 -8.60
CA ASN A 340 -24.39 18.62 -9.69
C ASN A 340 -22.87 18.61 -9.91
N SER A 341 -22.11 18.70 -8.81
CA SER A 341 -20.65 18.73 -8.85
C SER A 341 -20.11 17.31 -8.95
N LYS A 342 -19.42 17.00 -10.05
CA LYS A 342 -18.87 15.68 -10.33
C LYS A 342 -17.41 15.81 -10.71
N GLU A 343 -16.54 15.37 -9.82
CA GLU A 343 -15.11 15.32 -10.03
C GLU A 343 -14.62 13.91 -9.70
N VAL A 344 -13.66 13.41 -10.48
CA VAL A 344 -13.05 12.12 -10.20
C VAL A 344 -12.10 12.30 -9.04
N GLN A 345 -12.28 11.49 -8.00
CA GLN A 345 -11.39 11.47 -6.85
C GLN A 345 -10.66 10.14 -6.78
N TRP A 346 -9.36 10.20 -6.48
CA TRP A 346 -8.51 9.03 -6.34
C TRP A 346 -8.31 8.70 -4.87
N THR A 347 -8.41 7.41 -4.54
CA THR A 347 -8.18 6.96 -3.16
C THR A 347 -6.72 6.85 -2.81
N ASN A 348 -6.46 6.78 -1.50
CA ASN A 348 -5.21 6.23 -0.97
C ASN A 348 -5.00 4.78 -1.44
N VAL A 349 -3.75 4.32 -1.40
CA VAL A 349 -3.40 2.93 -1.74
C VAL A 349 -4.06 1.98 -0.75
N TYR A 350 -4.68 0.91 -1.24
CA TYR A 350 -5.26 -0.13 -0.38
C TYR A 350 -5.16 -1.51 -1.03
N LEU A 351 -5.38 -2.57 -0.25
CA LEU A 351 -5.44 -3.93 -0.78
C LEU A 351 -6.82 -4.19 -1.42
N ASP A 352 -6.82 -4.66 -2.66
CA ASP A 352 -8.05 -5.06 -3.36
C ASP A 352 -8.79 -6.22 -2.65
N ALA A 353 -10.13 -6.18 -2.71
CA ALA A 353 -11.04 -7.18 -2.14
C ALA A 353 -10.91 -8.55 -2.78
N LEU A 354 -10.58 -8.55 -4.07
CA LEU A 354 -10.44 -9.75 -4.87
C LEU A 354 -8.96 -10.15 -5.05
N GLU A 355 -8.07 -9.67 -4.18
CA GLU A 355 -6.66 -10.07 -4.11
C GLU A 355 -5.81 -9.69 -5.35
N LEU A 356 -6.16 -8.63 -6.10
CA LEU A 356 -5.28 -8.11 -7.16
C LEU A 356 -3.92 -7.61 -6.65
N GLY A 357 -3.87 -7.16 -5.39
CA GLY A 357 -2.70 -6.54 -4.77
C GLY A 357 -3.02 -5.13 -4.29
N LEU A 358 -2.02 -4.24 -4.34
CA LEU A 358 -2.20 -2.83 -4.02
C LEU A 358 -2.82 -2.09 -5.22
N VAL A 359 -3.92 -1.38 -4.96
CA VAL A 359 -4.65 -0.62 -5.97
C VAL A 359 -5.00 0.78 -5.46
N ILE A 360 -5.29 1.67 -6.40
CA ILE A 360 -6.05 2.91 -6.17
C ILE A 360 -7.32 2.86 -7.00
N THR A 361 -8.39 3.50 -6.52
CA THR A 361 -9.67 3.54 -7.24
C THR A 361 -10.01 4.96 -7.61
N GLY A 362 -10.30 5.18 -8.88
CA GLY A 362 -10.92 6.42 -9.35
C GLY A 362 -12.43 6.36 -9.13
N THR A 363 -12.96 7.30 -8.37
CA THR A 363 -14.35 7.28 -7.89
C THR A 363 -15.17 8.42 -8.46
N LEU A 364 -16.46 8.17 -8.71
CA LEU A 364 -17.39 9.19 -9.18
C LEU A 364 -18.81 8.91 -8.66
N PRO A 365 -19.50 9.89 -8.04
CA PRO A 365 -20.86 9.68 -7.56
C PRO A 365 -21.89 9.63 -8.69
N VAL A 366 -22.92 8.82 -8.47
CA VAL A 366 -24.09 8.67 -9.33
C VAL A 366 -25.29 9.30 -8.62
N PHE A 367 -25.95 10.28 -9.25
CA PHE A 367 -27.04 11.01 -8.61
C PHE A 367 -28.41 10.48 -9.01
N ASN A 368 -29.34 10.47 -8.06
CA ASN A 368 -30.73 10.15 -8.39
C ASN A 368 -31.39 11.37 -9.04
N LYS A 369 -31.62 11.31 -10.35
CA LYS A 369 -32.20 12.41 -11.14
C LYS A 369 -33.72 12.29 -11.33
N THR A 370 -34.37 11.32 -10.69
CA THR A 370 -35.83 11.22 -10.73
C THR A 370 -36.47 12.46 -10.10
N LYS A 371 -37.59 12.90 -10.68
CA LYS A 371 -38.34 14.06 -10.23
C LYS A 371 -39.62 13.60 -9.57
N SER A 372 -39.80 13.93 -8.30
CA SER A 372 -41.07 13.69 -7.61
C SER A 372 -42.02 14.88 -7.80
N ARG A 373 -43.31 14.59 -8.01
CA ARG A 373 -44.39 15.57 -7.90
C ARG A 373 -45.04 15.38 -6.53
N GLU A 374 -44.95 16.38 -5.67
CA GLU A 374 -45.83 16.41 -4.50
C GLU A 374 -47.26 16.69 -4.94
N ASN A 375 -48.21 15.93 -4.40
CA ASN A 375 -49.63 16.07 -4.73
C ASN A 375 -50.10 17.51 -4.46
N GLY A 376 -50.41 18.26 -5.53
CA GLY A 376 -50.94 19.63 -5.48
C GLY A 376 -49.93 20.75 -5.74
N SER A 377 -48.62 20.47 -5.87
CA SER A 377 -47.63 21.49 -6.22
C SER A 377 -47.28 21.46 -7.72
N ARG A 378 -47.11 22.64 -8.34
CA ARG A 378 -46.60 22.78 -9.73
C ARG A 378 -45.07 22.61 -9.81
N ILE A 379 -44.39 22.45 -8.67
CA ILE A 379 -42.93 22.41 -8.55
C ILE A 379 -42.50 20.96 -8.43
N GLN A 380 -41.71 20.49 -9.40
CA GLN A 380 -41.06 19.18 -9.32
C GLN A 380 -39.83 19.29 -8.40
N HIS A 381 -39.78 18.50 -7.33
CA HIS A 381 -38.60 18.39 -6.49
C HIS A 381 -37.72 17.25 -7.02
N GLY A 382 -36.47 17.55 -7.33
CA GLY A 382 -35.47 16.53 -7.65
C GLY A 382 -35.05 15.76 -6.40
N ASN A 383 -34.76 14.47 -6.55
CA ASN A 383 -34.17 13.70 -5.45
C ASN A 383 -32.78 14.26 -5.08
N GLN A 384 -32.48 14.21 -3.77
CA GLN A 384 -31.27 14.80 -3.19
C GLN A 384 -30.24 13.77 -2.75
N LEU A 385 -30.44 12.51 -3.10
CA LEU A 385 -29.60 11.39 -2.70
C LEU A 385 -28.77 10.88 -3.88
N ILE A 386 -27.64 10.27 -3.54
CA ILE A 386 -26.85 9.49 -4.49
C ILE A 386 -27.52 8.12 -4.68
N LEU A 387 -27.46 7.57 -5.88
CA LEU A 387 -27.77 6.15 -6.13
C LEU A 387 -26.65 5.25 -5.64
N GLY A 388 -25.43 5.77 -5.66
CA GLY A 388 -24.23 5.03 -5.34
C GLY A 388 -22.98 5.72 -5.89
N VAL A 389 -21.87 4.98 -5.86
CA VAL A 389 -20.55 5.44 -6.34
C VAL A 389 -20.03 4.44 -7.36
N MET A 390 -19.54 4.95 -8.49
CA MET A 390 -18.81 4.16 -9.48
C MET A 390 -17.32 4.19 -9.15
N GLY A 391 -16.66 3.04 -9.27
CA GLY A 391 -15.22 2.87 -9.08
C GLY A 391 -14.56 2.15 -10.25
N VAL A 392 -13.35 2.56 -10.59
CA VAL A 392 -12.45 1.83 -11.49
C VAL A 392 -11.09 1.71 -10.82
N ASP A 393 -10.56 0.49 -10.76
CA ASP A 393 -9.28 0.21 -10.14
C ASP A 393 -8.11 0.38 -11.10
N VAL A 394 -7.01 0.90 -10.57
CA VAL A 394 -5.69 0.94 -11.21
C VAL A 394 -4.71 0.23 -10.29
N SER A 395 -4.02 -0.79 -10.81
CA SER A 395 -2.99 -1.51 -10.06
C SER A 395 -1.73 -0.66 -9.96
N LEU A 396 -1.08 -0.71 -8.80
CA LEU A 396 0.25 -0.10 -8.65
C LEU A 396 1.28 -0.75 -9.58
N ASP A 397 1.08 -2.00 -10.01
CA ASP A 397 1.94 -2.66 -10.98
C ASP A 397 1.83 -2.01 -12.38
N ASP A 398 0.66 -1.52 -12.77
CA ASP A 398 0.47 -0.80 -14.03
C ASP A 398 1.12 0.59 -13.98
N ILE A 399 1.04 1.29 -12.84
CA ILE A 399 1.75 2.55 -12.63
C ILE A 399 3.26 2.33 -12.68
N LYS A 400 3.78 1.25 -12.05
CA LYS A 400 5.21 0.89 -12.08
C LYS A 400 5.72 0.65 -13.50
N ARG A 401 4.89 0.10 -14.40
CA ARG A 401 5.26 -0.10 -15.82
C ARG A 401 5.48 1.22 -16.56
N LEU A 402 4.83 2.31 -16.14
CA LEU A 402 5.05 3.65 -16.68
C LEU A 402 6.31 4.33 -16.12
N THR A 403 6.91 3.79 -15.06
CA THR A 403 8.12 4.31 -14.41
C THR A 403 9.31 3.35 -14.65
N PRO A 404 10.02 3.44 -15.78
CA PRO A 404 11.05 2.46 -16.14
C PRO A 404 12.24 2.52 -15.18
N ARG A 405 12.41 1.47 -14.38
CA ARG A 405 13.50 1.37 -13.39
C ARG A 405 14.87 1.04 -14.00
N PHE A 406 14.90 0.33 -15.12
CA PHE A 406 16.15 -0.21 -15.66
C PHE A 406 17.03 0.81 -16.39
N THR A 407 16.49 1.98 -16.75
CA THR A 407 17.25 3.06 -17.39
C THR A 407 17.92 3.99 -16.39
N ILE A 408 17.34 4.12 -15.20
CA ILE A 408 17.83 5.00 -14.12
C ILE A 408 18.80 4.31 -13.15
N GLY A 409 18.97 2.99 -13.31
CA GLY A 409 19.86 2.13 -12.53
C GLY A 409 19.35 1.79 -11.11
N PRO A 410 20.12 1.01 -10.35
CA PRO A 410 19.66 0.31 -9.12
C PRO A 410 19.39 1.21 -7.91
N ASN A 411 20.12 2.32 -7.79
CA ASN A 411 19.96 3.30 -6.71
C ASN A 411 19.09 4.50 -7.12
N GLY A 412 18.69 4.55 -8.39
CA GLY A 412 17.69 5.49 -8.88
C GLY A 412 16.28 4.95 -8.66
N TYR A 413 15.33 5.80 -8.28
CA TYR A 413 13.94 5.39 -8.13
C TYR A 413 12.98 6.55 -8.34
N TYR A 414 11.76 6.21 -8.74
CA TYR A 414 10.64 7.13 -8.74
C TYR A 414 9.90 7.01 -7.41
N PHE A 415 9.36 8.13 -6.94
CA PHE A 415 8.34 8.13 -5.91
C PHE A 415 7.25 9.14 -6.24
N ALA A 416 6.02 8.84 -5.83
CA ALA A 416 4.89 9.73 -6.01
C ALA A 416 4.21 9.96 -4.66
N ILE A 417 3.77 11.18 -4.40
CA ILE A 417 3.05 11.53 -3.18
C ILE A 417 1.68 12.13 -3.50
N ASP A 418 0.74 11.92 -2.60
CA ASP A 418 -0.55 12.59 -2.58
C ASP A 418 -0.48 13.97 -1.87
N PRO A 419 -1.57 14.75 -1.85
CA PRO A 419 -1.63 16.03 -1.13
C PRO A 419 -1.47 15.93 0.39
N ASN A 420 -1.63 14.74 0.97
CA ASN A 420 -1.40 14.49 2.39
C ASN A 420 0.08 14.17 2.70
N GLY A 421 0.87 13.83 1.69
CA GLY A 421 2.27 13.39 1.76
C GLY A 421 2.46 11.87 1.86
N TYR A 422 1.39 11.09 1.66
CA TYR A 422 1.47 9.65 1.57
C TYR A 422 2.04 9.20 0.23
N VAL A 423 2.89 8.17 0.25
CA VAL A 423 3.51 7.64 -0.95
C VAL A 423 2.53 6.73 -1.72
N LEU A 424 2.28 7.08 -2.98
CA LEU A 424 1.59 6.25 -3.96
C LEU A 424 2.55 5.20 -4.55
N LEU A 425 3.77 5.62 -4.85
CA LEU A 425 4.83 4.81 -5.42
C LEU A 425 6.09 5.04 -4.58
N HIS A 426 6.69 3.97 -4.05
CA HIS A 426 8.00 4.04 -3.39
C HIS A 426 8.61 2.63 -3.25
N PRO A 427 9.93 2.42 -3.35
CA PRO A 427 10.55 1.10 -3.16
C PRO A 427 10.27 0.48 -1.77
N ASN A 428 10.17 1.33 -0.74
CA ASN A 428 9.86 0.91 0.64
C ASN A 428 8.36 0.78 0.94
N LEU A 429 7.48 1.00 -0.04
CA LEU A 429 6.05 0.76 0.11
C LEU A 429 5.80 -0.76 0.07
N GLN A 430 6.01 -1.41 1.21
CA GLN A 430 5.77 -2.84 1.38
C GLN A 430 4.66 -3.09 2.41
N PRO A 431 3.63 -3.88 2.07
CA PRO A 431 2.56 -4.21 2.98
C PRO A 431 3.05 -5.15 4.09
N LYS A 432 3.43 -4.63 5.27
CA LYS A 432 3.67 -5.43 6.48
C LYS A 432 2.30 -5.75 7.13
N ASN A 433 1.68 -6.86 6.73
CA ASN A 433 0.38 -7.37 7.23
C ASN A 433 -0.80 -6.37 7.17
N PRO A 434 -1.25 -5.91 5.99
CA PRO A 434 -2.36 -4.97 5.94
C PRO A 434 -3.66 -5.67 6.30
N LYS A 435 -4.46 -5.04 7.16
CA LYS A 435 -5.86 -5.41 7.27
C LYS A 435 -6.57 -4.93 6.00
N PHE A 436 -7.33 -5.81 5.37
CA PHE A 436 -8.11 -5.51 4.17
C PHE A 436 -9.04 -4.27 4.29
N GLN A 437 -9.41 -3.87 5.51
CA GLN A 437 -10.29 -2.73 5.78
C GLN A 437 -9.57 -1.38 5.92
N GLU A 438 -8.25 -1.39 6.16
CA GLU A 438 -7.47 -0.18 6.39
C GLU A 438 -6.65 0.17 5.13
N PRO A 439 -6.58 1.44 4.72
CA PRO A 439 -5.69 1.85 3.64
C PRO A 439 -4.22 1.69 4.06
N VAL A 440 -3.34 1.51 3.07
CA VAL A 440 -1.89 1.43 3.26
C VAL A 440 -1.32 2.85 3.10
N THR A 441 -1.44 3.65 4.16
CA THR A 441 -0.92 5.02 4.21
C THR A 441 0.47 5.06 4.85
N LEU A 442 1.50 5.06 4.00
CA LEU A 442 2.89 5.28 4.40
C LEU A 442 3.27 6.71 4.00
N ASP A 443 3.73 7.54 4.94
CA ASP A 443 4.24 8.88 4.62
C ASP A 443 5.62 8.77 3.96
N PHE A 444 5.95 9.70 3.07
CA PHE A 444 7.30 9.85 2.54
C PHE A 444 8.37 9.96 3.64
N LEU A 445 8.09 10.69 4.73
CA LEU A 445 9.04 10.84 5.85
C LEU A 445 9.18 9.58 6.71
N ASP A 446 8.25 8.64 6.59
CA ASP A 446 8.35 7.31 7.21
C ASP A 446 8.99 6.29 6.26
N ALA A 447 8.82 6.48 4.95
CA ALA A 447 9.38 5.63 3.91
C ALA A 447 10.89 5.81 3.77
N GLU A 448 11.40 6.99 4.06
CA GLU A 448 12.82 7.32 4.05
C GLU A 448 13.28 7.88 5.41
N LEU A 449 14.60 7.93 5.64
CA LEU A 449 15.13 8.63 6.81
C LEU A 449 14.84 10.13 6.71
N GLU A 450 14.15 10.65 7.72
CA GLU A 450 13.73 12.05 7.83
C GLU A 450 14.93 13.01 7.87
N ASN A 451 14.77 14.16 7.20
CA ASN A 451 15.73 15.25 7.16
C ASN A 451 14.95 16.56 6.93
N ASP A 452 15.35 17.65 7.59
CA ASP A 452 14.77 19.00 7.41
C ASP A 452 14.63 19.40 5.93
N ILE A 453 15.59 18.98 5.09
CA ILE A 453 15.54 19.26 3.66
C ILE A 453 14.47 18.42 2.95
N LYS A 454 14.31 17.15 3.33
CA LYS A 454 13.26 16.27 2.79
C LYS A 454 11.86 16.72 3.22
N VAL A 455 11.72 17.28 4.43
CA VAL A 455 10.48 17.94 4.87
C VAL A 455 10.12 19.08 3.92
N LYS A 456 11.09 19.91 3.52
CA LYS A 456 10.87 20.98 2.53
C LYS A 456 10.49 20.43 1.16
N ILE A 457 11.19 19.40 0.66
CA ILE A 457 10.84 18.75 -0.62
C ILE A 457 9.41 18.21 -0.59
N ARG A 458 9.03 17.53 0.51
CA ARG A 458 7.66 17.04 0.72
C ARG A 458 6.65 18.18 0.70
N THR A 459 6.91 19.28 1.40
CA THR A 459 6.04 20.46 1.41
C THR A 459 5.90 21.06 0.02
N ASP A 460 7.01 21.29 -0.69
CA ASP A 460 7.00 21.84 -2.05
C ASP A 460 6.21 20.95 -3.03
N MET A 461 6.35 19.63 -2.90
CA MET A 461 5.59 18.66 -3.70
C MET A 461 4.09 18.65 -3.38
N ILE A 462 3.70 18.79 -2.10
CA ILE A 462 2.29 18.93 -1.67
C ILE A 462 1.70 20.24 -2.19
N ASP A 463 2.47 21.33 -2.11
CA ASP A 463 2.10 22.65 -2.63
C ASP A 463 2.20 22.73 -4.17
N ARG A 464 2.54 21.60 -4.82
CA ARG A 464 2.63 21.43 -6.28
C ARG A 464 3.64 22.35 -6.96
N VAL A 465 4.70 22.73 -6.25
CA VAL A 465 5.80 23.55 -6.76
C VAL A 465 6.87 22.61 -7.36
N PRO A 466 7.13 22.65 -8.68
CA PRO A 466 8.19 21.84 -9.27
C PRO A 466 9.57 22.32 -8.81
N GLY A 467 10.52 21.41 -8.69
CA GLY A 467 11.85 21.74 -8.18
C GLY A 467 12.88 20.65 -8.37
N GLU A 468 14.13 21.02 -8.11
CA GLU A 468 15.27 20.12 -8.08
C GLU A 468 16.14 20.46 -6.88
N ARG A 469 16.68 19.43 -6.22
CA ARG A 469 17.60 19.60 -5.10
C ARG A 469 18.59 18.45 -4.98
N LYS A 470 19.88 18.79 -4.97
CA LYS A 470 20.97 17.87 -4.62
C LYS A 470 21.19 17.90 -3.11
N ILE A 471 21.12 16.74 -2.46
CA ILE A 471 21.31 16.60 -1.01
C ILE A 471 22.23 15.43 -0.70
N GLU A 472 23.00 15.56 0.38
CA GLU A 472 23.68 14.44 1.02
C GLU A 472 22.72 13.85 2.06
N THR A 473 22.36 12.58 1.89
CA THR A 473 21.38 11.90 2.75
C THR A 473 21.87 10.52 3.17
N LEU A 474 21.33 10.06 4.29
CA LEU A 474 21.46 8.67 4.72
C LEU A 474 20.47 7.82 3.93
N VAL A 475 20.95 6.71 3.37
CA VAL A 475 20.20 5.74 2.58
C VAL A 475 20.19 4.43 3.35
N LYS A 476 19.00 3.96 3.70
CA LYS A 476 18.82 2.68 4.38
C LYS A 476 19.08 1.54 3.38
N SER A 477 19.84 0.52 3.78
CA SER A 477 20.10 -0.64 2.94
C SER A 477 18.87 -1.52 2.74
N GLN A 478 18.87 -2.29 1.65
CA GLN A 478 17.74 -3.15 1.25
C GLN A 478 17.41 -4.23 2.30
N ASP A 479 18.42 -4.72 3.01
CA ASP A 479 18.31 -5.72 4.09
C ASP A 479 18.03 -5.10 5.46
N GLU A 480 17.82 -3.78 5.53
CA GLU A 480 17.54 -3.02 6.74
C GLU A 480 18.65 -3.07 7.82
N ARG A 481 19.89 -3.47 7.46
CA ARG A 481 21.02 -3.64 8.39
C ARG A 481 22.03 -2.50 8.39
N TYR A 482 22.15 -1.78 7.28
CA TYR A 482 23.17 -0.75 7.07
C TYR A 482 22.54 0.58 6.69
N ILE A 483 23.30 1.64 6.91
CA ILE A 483 22.96 2.99 6.49
C ILE A 483 24.19 3.57 5.79
N ASP A 484 24.07 3.85 4.50
CA ASP A 484 25.13 4.44 3.71
C ASP A 484 24.86 5.93 3.49
N ARG A 485 25.92 6.73 3.45
CA ARG A 485 25.83 8.16 3.13
C ARG A 485 25.94 8.33 1.62
N GLY A 486 24.87 8.82 1.00
CA GLY A 486 24.77 8.97 -0.45
C GLY A 486 24.40 10.39 -0.85
N VAL A 487 25.01 10.88 -1.92
CA VAL A 487 24.61 12.13 -2.57
C VAL A 487 23.53 11.80 -3.60
N ARG A 488 22.36 12.40 -3.44
CA ARG A 488 21.17 12.18 -4.26
C ARG A 488 20.65 13.49 -4.82
N THR A 489 20.27 13.49 -6.10
CA THR A 489 19.52 14.58 -6.72
C THR A 489 18.06 14.17 -6.76
N TYR A 490 17.21 14.95 -6.10
CA TYR A 490 15.76 14.83 -6.13
C TYR A 490 15.23 15.84 -7.15
N THR A 491 14.41 15.39 -8.08
CA THR A 491 13.70 16.26 -9.05
C THR A 491 12.23 15.91 -9.01
N TRP A 492 11.34 16.88 -8.87
CA TRP A 492 9.91 16.65 -8.72
C TRP A 492 9.05 17.62 -9.53
N VAL A 493 7.90 17.11 -9.99
CA VAL A 493 6.93 17.84 -10.79
C VAL A 493 5.50 17.39 -10.44
N PRO A 494 4.50 18.27 -10.51
CA PRO A 494 3.10 17.88 -10.37
C PRO A 494 2.65 17.05 -11.57
N VAL A 495 1.81 16.04 -11.34
CA VAL A 495 1.16 15.27 -12.40
C VAL A 495 -0.06 16.06 -12.89
N ASN A 496 -0.07 16.40 -14.18
CA ASN A 496 -1.18 17.15 -14.76
C ASN A 496 -2.47 16.32 -14.77
N GLY A 497 -3.58 16.92 -14.35
CA GLY A 497 -4.89 16.27 -14.34
C GLY A 497 -5.20 15.45 -13.08
N THR A 498 -4.28 15.38 -12.12
CA THR A 498 -4.50 14.78 -10.79
C THR A 498 -3.91 15.68 -9.70
N ASP A 499 -4.02 15.27 -8.44
CA ASP A 499 -3.43 15.96 -7.29
C ASP A 499 -2.12 15.33 -6.81
N TYR A 500 -1.59 14.38 -7.57
CA TYR A 500 -0.32 13.73 -7.26
C TYR A 500 0.88 14.56 -7.74
N SER A 501 1.99 14.43 -7.03
CA SER A 501 3.31 14.92 -7.45
C SER A 501 4.26 13.74 -7.61
N LEU A 502 4.97 13.69 -8.74
CA LEU A 502 5.94 12.64 -9.05
C LEU A 502 7.36 13.21 -8.90
N ALA A 503 8.22 12.40 -8.29
CA ALA A 503 9.63 12.70 -8.13
C ALA A 503 10.50 11.55 -8.64
N LEU A 504 11.70 11.92 -9.07
CA LEU A 504 12.79 11.04 -9.46
C LEU A 504 14.00 11.34 -8.58
N VAL A 505 14.57 10.28 -8.02
CA VAL A 505 15.81 10.33 -7.24
C VAL A 505 16.91 9.65 -8.02
N LEU A 506 18.02 10.35 -8.24
CA LEU A 506 19.19 9.80 -8.94
C LEU A 506 20.47 10.01 -8.14
N PRO A 507 21.36 9.00 -8.09
CA PRO A 507 22.79 9.23 -7.84
C PRO A 507 23.45 9.99 -8.98
N GLU A 508 24.50 10.74 -8.67
CA GLU A 508 25.30 11.46 -9.67
C GLU A 508 25.92 10.54 -10.73
N TYR A 509 26.32 9.33 -10.35
CA TYR A 509 26.91 8.33 -11.26
C TYR A 509 25.88 7.62 -12.16
N ASN A 510 24.58 7.87 -11.99
CA ASN A 510 23.48 7.33 -12.82
C ASN A 510 22.86 8.37 -13.75
N MET A 511 23.49 9.55 -13.89
CA MET A 511 23.05 10.57 -14.86
C MET A 511 23.27 10.12 -16.32
N HIS A 512 24.07 9.07 -16.53
CA HIS A 512 24.35 8.46 -17.83
C HIS A 512 24.16 6.95 -17.73
N TYR A 513 23.75 6.31 -18.83
CA TYR A 513 23.56 4.86 -18.89
C TYR A 513 24.14 4.29 -20.19
N ILE A 514 24.39 2.98 -20.21
CA ILE A 514 24.94 2.28 -21.37
C ILE A 514 23.78 1.74 -22.21
N GLN A 515 23.68 2.20 -23.45
CA GLN A 515 22.76 1.63 -24.44
C GLN A 515 23.51 0.68 -25.37
N ALA A 516 23.15 -0.60 -25.35
CA ALA A 516 23.78 -1.61 -26.17
C ALA A 516 23.13 -1.67 -27.57
N ASN A 517 23.97 -1.59 -28.61
CA ASN A 517 23.58 -1.90 -29.99
C ASN A 517 24.48 -3.02 -30.52
N LEU A 518 23.96 -4.24 -30.52
CA LEU A 518 24.69 -5.45 -30.93
C LEU A 518 24.19 -5.89 -32.31
N GLY A 519 25.11 -6.27 -33.20
CA GLY A 519 24.75 -6.98 -34.43
C GLY A 519 24.54 -8.47 -34.19
N ASP A 520 23.77 -9.12 -35.06
CA ASP A 520 23.28 -10.51 -34.91
C ASP A 520 24.39 -11.52 -34.57
N ILE A 521 25.57 -11.40 -35.18
CA ILE A 521 26.70 -12.31 -34.93
C ILE A 521 27.16 -12.22 -33.47
N LYS A 522 27.29 -11.01 -32.92
CA LYS A 522 27.71 -10.82 -31.53
C LYS A 522 26.63 -11.27 -30.56
N GLN A 523 25.35 -11.09 -30.90
CA GLN A 523 24.23 -11.58 -30.10
C GLN A 523 24.29 -13.10 -29.95
N ALA A 524 24.45 -13.84 -31.05
CA ALA A 524 24.55 -15.30 -31.03
C ALA A 524 25.77 -15.78 -30.23
N MET A 525 26.94 -15.14 -30.43
CA MET A 525 28.15 -15.48 -29.67
C MET A 525 27.99 -15.26 -28.16
N PHE A 526 27.31 -14.19 -27.75
CA PHE A 526 27.15 -13.89 -26.33
C PHE A 526 26.06 -14.73 -25.66
N LEU A 527 25.00 -15.08 -26.39
CA LEU A 527 23.96 -16.00 -25.94
C LEU A 527 24.55 -17.37 -25.59
N ASP A 528 25.42 -17.89 -26.44
CA ASP A 528 26.12 -19.17 -26.26
C ASP A 528 26.91 -19.25 -24.94
N THR A 529 27.37 -18.11 -24.40
CA THR A 529 28.09 -18.06 -23.11
C THR A 529 27.20 -18.28 -21.88
N MET A 530 25.88 -18.24 -22.03
CA MET A 530 24.90 -18.40 -20.95
C MET A 530 24.29 -19.81 -20.92
N GLN A 531 24.70 -20.70 -21.84
CA GLN A 531 24.23 -22.08 -21.86
C GLN A 531 24.68 -22.84 -20.61
N ILE A 532 23.76 -23.65 -20.07
CA ILE A 532 23.97 -24.37 -18.81
C ILE A 532 25.11 -25.39 -18.94
N GLU A 533 25.28 -26.01 -20.12
CA GLU A 533 26.38 -26.95 -20.35
C GLU A 533 27.75 -26.27 -20.23
N LYS A 534 27.82 -24.95 -20.44
CA LYS A 534 29.08 -24.20 -20.43
C LYS A 534 29.37 -23.51 -19.09
N PHE A 535 28.61 -23.77 -18.03
CA PHE A 535 28.88 -23.21 -16.70
C PHE A 535 30.23 -23.65 -16.12
N GLU A 536 30.74 -24.81 -16.52
CA GLU A 536 32.10 -25.24 -16.18
C GLU A 536 33.17 -24.37 -16.87
N GLU A 537 32.87 -23.92 -18.09
CA GLU A 537 33.75 -23.04 -18.85
C GLU A 537 33.69 -21.58 -18.34
N TYR A 538 32.48 -21.10 -18.07
CA TYR A 538 32.16 -19.69 -17.95
C TYR A 538 31.65 -19.26 -16.58
N GLY A 539 31.61 -20.17 -15.61
CA GLY A 539 31.04 -19.94 -14.28
C GLY A 539 29.53 -20.17 -14.24
N TYR A 540 29.01 -20.39 -13.04
CA TYR A 540 27.57 -20.51 -12.82
C TYR A 540 26.91 -19.15 -13.06
N THR A 541 25.95 -19.09 -13.97
CA THR A 541 25.32 -17.83 -14.41
C THR A 541 23.89 -17.75 -13.90
N PHE A 542 23.54 -16.60 -13.32
CA PHE A 542 22.16 -16.20 -13.00
C PHE A 542 21.72 -15.08 -13.95
N ILE A 543 20.43 -15.10 -14.31
CA ILE A 543 19.77 -14.03 -15.07
C ILE A 543 18.67 -13.42 -14.21
N ALA A 544 18.65 -12.09 -14.08
CA ALA A 544 17.60 -11.37 -13.37
C ALA A 544 16.22 -11.64 -14.01
N PRO A 545 15.19 -12.02 -13.24
CA PRO A 545 13.85 -12.36 -13.75
C PRO A 545 13.06 -11.11 -14.17
N ARG A 546 13.47 -10.47 -15.27
CA ARG A 546 12.86 -9.26 -15.83
C ARG A 546 11.87 -9.63 -16.95
N GLU A 547 10.92 -8.74 -17.24
CA GLU A 547 10.01 -8.85 -18.39
C GLU A 547 10.79 -8.54 -19.70
N TYR A 548 11.67 -9.45 -20.15
CA TYR A 548 12.44 -9.27 -21.40
C TYR A 548 11.55 -9.28 -22.63
N CYS A 549 10.56 -10.17 -22.65
CA CYS A 549 9.56 -10.32 -23.70
C CYS A 549 8.21 -10.63 -23.06
N GLN A 550 7.10 -10.22 -23.69
CA GLN A 550 5.75 -10.36 -23.11
C GLN A 550 5.33 -11.83 -22.87
N ASP A 551 5.76 -12.75 -23.75
CA ASP A 551 5.41 -14.17 -23.66
C ASP A 551 6.26 -14.95 -22.63
N LEU A 552 7.37 -14.36 -22.18
CA LEU A 552 8.33 -15.02 -21.30
C LEU A 552 7.91 -14.81 -19.83
N LYS A 553 7.41 -15.88 -19.20
CA LYS A 553 7.03 -15.83 -17.79
C LYS A 553 8.26 -15.90 -16.89
N SER A 554 8.34 -15.03 -15.89
CA SER A 554 9.33 -15.15 -14.82
C SER A 554 9.13 -16.45 -14.04
N SER A 555 10.18 -17.23 -13.85
CA SER A 555 10.17 -18.42 -13.00
C SER A 555 10.88 -18.15 -11.68
N THR A 556 10.41 -18.77 -10.59
CA THR A 556 11.10 -18.75 -9.28
C THR A 556 12.41 -19.55 -9.32
N ASN A 557 12.50 -20.52 -10.22
CA ASN A 557 13.73 -21.28 -10.46
C ASN A 557 14.53 -20.62 -11.59
N ASN A 558 15.68 -20.04 -11.25
CA ASN A 558 16.50 -19.29 -12.19
C ASN A 558 17.03 -20.17 -13.33
N THR A 559 17.40 -21.42 -13.04
CA THR A 559 17.91 -22.35 -14.06
C THR A 559 16.85 -22.64 -15.12
N GLN A 560 15.59 -22.83 -14.70
CA GLN A 560 14.47 -22.98 -15.64
C GLN A 560 14.26 -21.69 -16.45
N PHE A 561 14.31 -20.54 -15.79
CA PHE A 561 14.15 -19.26 -16.47
C PHE A 561 15.24 -19.03 -17.54
N ILE A 562 16.49 -19.41 -17.27
CA ILE A 562 17.58 -19.35 -18.26
C ILE A 562 17.30 -20.26 -19.46
N MET A 563 16.81 -21.48 -19.22
CA MET A 563 16.42 -22.38 -20.32
C MET A 563 15.32 -21.76 -21.17
N ASP A 564 14.29 -21.20 -20.53
CA ASP A 564 13.17 -20.57 -21.22
C ASP A 564 13.64 -19.35 -22.05
N VAL A 565 14.54 -18.52 -21.51
CA VAL A 565 15.14 -17.38 -22.22
C VAL A 565 15.95 -17.84 -23.43
N ASN A 566 16.82 -18.84 -23.25
CA ASN A 566 17.67 -19.35 -24.33
C ASN A 566 16.82 -19.97 -25.44
N GLU A 567 15.84 -20.81 -25.09
CA GLU A 567 14.93 -21.43 -26.04
C GLU A 567 14.09 -20.37 -26.79
N TYR A 568 13.66 -19.31 -26.10
CA TYR A 568 12.91 -18.22 -26.73
C TYR A 568 13.75 -17.49 -27.78
N ILE A 569 14.99 -17.13 -27.46
CA ILE A 569 15.90 -16.41 -28.36
C ILE A 569 16.37 -17.31 -29.52
N ASP A 570 16.51 -18.61 -29.30
CA ASP A 570 16.86 -19.56 -30.37
C ASP A 570 15.70 -19.73 -31.37
N LYS A 571 14.45 -19.69 -30.89
CA LYS A 571 13.25 -19.83 -31.74
C LYS A 571 12.86 -18.53 -32.45
N ARG A 572 13.13 -17.37 -31.83
CA ARG A 572 12.74 -16.05 -32.33
C ARG A 572 13.92 -15.11 -32.28
N THR A 573 14.16 -14.35 -33.35
CA THR A 573 15.28 -13.41 -33.38
C THR A 573 15.13 -12.37 -32.24
N PRO A 574 16.24 -11.93 -31.62
CA PRO A 574 16.25 -10.88 -30.58
C PRO A 574 15.56 -9.56 -30.97
N SER A 575 15.31 -9.37 -32.26
CA SER A 575 14.57 -8.25 -32.86
C SER A 575 13.05 -8.41 -32.86
N ASP A 576 12.50 -9.42 -32.17
CA ASP A 576 11.05 -9.64 -32.09
C ASP A 576 10.35 -8.38 -31.53
N PRO A 577 9.31 -7.86 -32.20
CA PRO A 577 8.54 -6.70 -31.71
C PRO A 577 7.90 -6.91 -30.32
N MET A 578 7.76 -8.15 -29.86
CA MET A 578 7.22 -8.50 -28.53
C MET A 578 8.27 -8.43 -27.41
N CYS A 579 9.53 -8.13 -27.74
CA CYS A 579 10.65 -8.05 -26.80
C CYS A 579 11.14 -6.61 -26.62
N ASN A 580 11.60 -6.30 -25.40
CA ASN A 580 12.34 -5.09 -25.14
C ASN A 580 13.80 -5.25 -25.61
N VAL A 581 14.05 -4.90 -26.86
CA VAL A 581 15.35 -5.04 -27.54
C VAL A 581 16.48 -4.35 -26.76
N THR A 582 16.22 -3.21 -26.11
CA THR A 582 17.24 -2.48 -25.36
C THR A 582 17.68 -3.26 -24.12
N LEU A 583 16.72 -3.81 -23.37
CA LEU A 583 16.96 -4.62 -22.18
C LEU A 583 17.67 -5.93 -22.53
N LEU A 584 17.23 -6.61 -23.59
CA LEU A 584 17.82 -7.86 -24.06
C LEU A 584 19.24 -7.67 -24.59
N ASN A 585 19.49 -6.65 -25.41
CA ASN A 585 20.84 -6.34 -25.90
C ASN A 585 21.79 -5.99 -24.76
N ARG A 586 21.30 -5.30 -23.72
CA ARG A 586 22.08 -5.00 -22.53
C ARG A 586 22.48 -6.27 -21.78
N LEU A 587 21.54 -7.21 -21.60
CA LEU A 587 21.81 -8.53 -21.00
C LEU A 587 22.89 -9.29 -21.79
N LEU A 588 22.74 -9.38 -23.11
CA LEU A 588 23.68 -10.12 -23.97
C LEU A 588 25.07 -9.48 -23.98
N LEU A 589 25.16 -8.15 -24.02
CA LEU A 589 26.44 -7.44 -23.93
C LEU A 589 27.17 -7.81 -22.62
N ASP A 590 26.44 -7.73 -21.50
CA ASP A 590 26.99 -8.02 -20.18
C ASP A 590 27.39 -9.49 -20.06
N ALA A 591 26.65 -10.42 -20.66
CA ALA A 591 27.01 -11.84 -20.72
C ALA A 591 28.35 -12.05 -21.43
N GLY A 592 28.54 -11.44 -22.60
CA GLY A 592 29.80 -11.53 -23.34
C GLY A 592 31.01 -10.97 -22.55
N LEU A 593 30.84 -9.80 -21.93
CA LEU A 593 31.90 -9.15 -21.16
C LEU A 593 32.29 -9.96 -19.91
N THR A 594 31.30 -10.47 -19.18
CA THR A 594 31.54 -11.26 -17.96
C THR A 594 32.10 -12.65 -18.26
N ALA A 595 31.84 -13.21 -19.45
CA ALA A 595 32.47 -14.46 -19.90
C ALA A 595 33.99 -14.36 -20.05
N GLU A 596 34.46 -13.28 -20.66
CA GLU A 596 35.90 -13.02 -20.83
C GLU A 596 36.61 -12.80 -19.48
N LEU A 597 35.92 -12.19 -18.51
CA LEU A 597 36.44 -12.03 -17.15
C LEU A 597 36.68 -13.37 -16.45
N VAL A 598 35.77 -14.34 -16.61
CA VAL A 598 35.93 -15.67 -15.99
C VAL A 598 37.11 -16.45 -16.60
N LYS A 599 37.41 -16.26 -17.89
CA LYS A 599 38.62 -16.83 -18.50
C LYS A 599 39.89 -16.34 -17.81
N MET A 600 39.96 -15.06 -17.43
CA MET A 600 41.10 -14.54 -16.66
C MET A 600 41.17 -15.14 -15.25
N TRP A 601 40.03 -15.30 -14.58
CA TRP A 601 39.97 -15.92 -13.25
C TRP A 601 40.50 -17.36 -13.24
N LYS A 602 40.29 -18.14 -14.31
CA LYS A 602 40.84 -19.49 -14.41
C LYS A 602 42.36 -19.55 -14.40
N GLN A 603 43.02 -18.49 -14.87
CA GLN A 603 44.49 -18.42 -14.88
C GLN A 603 45.06 -18.01 -13.52
N GLN A 604 44.22 -17.61 -12.56
CA GLN A 604 44.62 -17.11 -11.25
C GLN A 604 43.99 -17.94 -10.14
N SER A 605 44.80 -18.72 -9.41
CA SER A 605 44.41 -19.30 -8.12
C SER A 605 44.81 -18.34 -7.00
N VAL A 606 43.87 -18.05 -6.09
CA VAL A 606 44.12 -17.19 -4.94
C VAL A 606 43.75 -17.96 -3.68
N GLU A 607 44.72 -18.15 -2.79
CA GLU A 607 44.51 -18.83 -1.52
C GLU A 607 43.57 -18.02 -0.62
N GLY A 608 42.66 -18.70 0.11
CA GLY A 608 41.70 -18.06 1.00
C GLY A 608 40.44 -17.49 0.32
N VAL A 609 40.30 -17.62 -1.01
CA VAL A 609 39.10 -17.23 -1.77
C VAL A 609 38.24 -18.45 -2.08
N LEU A 610 36.99 -18.46 -1.61
CA LEU A 610 36.01 -19.53 -1.85
C LEU A 610 35.31 -19.37 -3.20
N ALA A 611 34.93 -18.13 -3.53
CA ALA A 611 34.22 -17.81 -4.76
C ALA A 611 34.62 -16.42 -5.28
N ARG A 612 34.53 -16.23 -6.58
CA ARG A 612 34.61 -14.92 -7.25
C ARG A 612 33.30 -14.69 -7.97
N PHE A 613 32.80 -13.46 -7.95
CA PHE A 613 31.58 -13.12 -8.65
C PHE A 613 31.64 -11.75 -9.33
N VAL A 614 30.81 -11.60 -10.35
CA VAL A 614 30.52 -10.33 -11.00
C VAL A 614 29.01 -10.24 -11.17
N ALA A 615 28.41 -9.20 -10.61
CA ALA A 615 27.01 -8.85 -10.79
C ALA A 615 26.93 -7.59 -11.65
N THR A 616 26.07 -7.57 -12.67
CA THR A 616 25.98 -6.47 -13.63
C THR A 616 24.62 -5.78 -13.59
N ASP A 617 24.61 -4.57 -14.10
CA ASP A 617 23.41 -3.74 -14.26
C ASP A 617 22.41 -4.35 -15.26
N GLY A 618 22.91 -5.05 -16.30
CA GLY A 618 22.11 -5.79 -17.27
C GLY A 618 21.41 -7.05 -16.73
N GLY A 619 21.67 -7.43 -15.47
CA GLY A 619 20.98 -8.54 -14.81
C GLY A 619 21.74 -9.89 -14.88
N ILE A 620 23.01 -9.88 -15.29
CA ILE A 620 23.86 -11.07 -15.22
C ILE A 620 24.58 -11.10 -13.87
N THR A 621 24.54 -12.25 -13.20
CA THR A 621 25.47 -12.55 -12.10
C THR A 621 26.23 -13.83 -12.41
N ARG A 622 27.55 -13.78 -12.48
CA ARG A 622 28.41 -14.97 -12.68
C ARG A 622 29.20 -15.28 -11.44
N ILE A 623 29.23 -16.56 -11.05
CA ILE A 623 29.98 -17.08 -9.91
C ILE A 623 30.97 -18.14 -10.39
N TYR A 624 32.21 -18.06 -9.90
CA TYR A 624 33.26 -19.03 -10.18
C TYR A 624 33.93 -19.49 -8.87
N PRO A 625 34.15 -20.81 -8.66
CA PRO A 625 33.84 -21.94 -9.55
C PRO A 625 32.35 -22.32 -9.55
N LYS A 626 31.95 -23.27 -10.41
CA LYS A 626 30.55 -23.73 -10.55
C LYS A 626 29.96 -24.20 -9.22
N SER A 627 30.71 -24.96 -8.43
CA SER A 627 30.27 -25.47 -7.12
C SER A 627 29.84 -24.35 -6.17
N ALA A 628 30.57 -23.23 -6.15
CA ALA A 628 30.22 -22.08 -5.32
C ALA A 628 28.97 -21.34 -5.81
N GLY A 629 28.61 -21.50 -7.09
CA GLY A 629 27.36 -20.97 -7.66
C GLY A 629 26.12 -21.75 -7.24
N GLU A 630 26.25 -23.06 -7.03
CA GLU A 630 25.15 -23.92 -6.54
C GLU A 630 24.77 -23.58 -5.09
N GLU A 631 25.73 -23.09 -4.31
CA GLU A 631 25.55 -22.63 -2.92
C GLU A 631 25.24 -21.12 -2.81
N TRP A 632 25.05 -20.43 -3.94
CA TRP A 632 24.81 -19.00 -3.95
C TRP A 632 23.38 -18.66 -3.50
N THR A 633 23.26 -17.86 -2.45
CA THR A 633 21.97 -17.55 -1.80
C THR A 633 21.44 -16.15 -2.07
N GLU A 634 22.22 -15.29 -2.74
CA GLU A 634 21.78 -13.90 -3.00
C GLU A 634 20.72 -13.87 -4.11
N ASN A 635 19.90 -12.83 -4.10
CA ASN A 635 18.87 -12.63 -5.12
C ASN A 635 19.50 -12.46 -6.52
N ALA A 636 18.92 -13.14 -7.52
CA ALA A 636 19.36 -13.04 -8.91
C ALA A 636 19.00 -11.68 -9.55
N GLU A 637 17.98 -10.98 -9.06
CA GLU A 637 17.73 -9.59 -9.46
C GLU A 637 18.73 -8.66 -8.75
N THR A 638 19.69 -8.15 -9.52
CA THR A 638 20.77 -7.30 -9.01
C THR A 638 20.24 -6.00 -8.41
N PHE A 639 19.10 -5.50 -8.90
CA PHE A 639 18.47 -4.29 -8.37
C PHE A 639 17.79 -4.50 -7.02
N ASP A 640 17.63 -5.75 -6.57
CA ASP A 640 17.09 -6.10 -5.25
C ASP A 640 18.19 -6.61 -4.30
N SER A 641 19.46 -6.56 -4.72
CA SER A 641 20.60 -6.97 -3.92
C SER A 641 21.15 -5.83 -3.04
N SER A 642 21.30 -6.09 -1.73
CA SER A 642 21.85 -5.11 -0.78
C SER A 642 23.32 -4.81 -1.10
N PHE A 643 24.18 -5.83 -1.24
CA PHE A 643 25.61 -5.62 -1.49
C PHE A 643 25.85 -4.83 -2.78
N TYR A 644 25.01 -5.03 -3.80
CA TYR A 644 25.12 -4.37 -5.10
C TYR A 644 24.90 -2.86 -4.95
N LYS A 645 23.79 -2.46 -4.30
CA LYS A 645 23.46 -1.05 -4.04
C LYS A 645 24.52 -0.35 -3.17
N ARG A 646 24.95 -1.02 -2.09
CA ARG A 646 25.97 -0.48 -1.17
C ARG A 646 27.32 -0.26 -1.85
N SER A 647 27.72 -1.19 -2.72
CA SER A 647 28.98 -1.10 -3.46
C SER A 647 29.00 0.07 -4.45
N LEU A 648 27.84 0.50 -4.96
CA LEU A 648 27.76 1.60 -5.91
C LEU A 648 27.87 2.96 -5.23
N ASP A 649 27.31 3.10 -4.03
CA ASP A 649 27.39 4.34 -3.26
C ASP A 649 28.78 4.57 -2.62
N ASN A 650 29.54 3.50 -2.41
CA ASN A 650 30.84 3.55 -1.77
C ASN A 650 31.99 3.33 -2.77
N ASP A 651 33.09 4.06 -2.59
CA ASP A 651 34.29 3.89 -3.42
C ASP A 651 35.30 2.88 -2.81
N MET A 652 35.04 2.42 -1.58
CA MET A 652 35.86 1.44 -0.86
C MET A 652 35.37 0.00 -1.08
N TYR A 653 36.15 -0.99 -0.61
CA TYR A 653 35.70 -2.38 -0.56
C TYR A 653 34.66 -2.55 0.56
N ILE A 654 33.51 -3.10 0.22
CA ILE A 654 32.40 -3.35 1.15
C ILE A 654 32.43 -4.80 1.60
N PHE A 655 32.54 -5.00 2.91
CA PHE A 655 32.44 -6.30 3.56
C PHE A 655 31.00 -6.48 4.05
N THR A 656 30.36 -7.58 3.66
CA THR A 656 28.98 -7.89 4.04
C THR A 656 28.97 -9.09 4.96
N ALA A 657 28.44 -8.90 6.17
CA ALA A 657 28.27 -9.97 7.13
C ALA A 657 27.19 -10.96 6.64
N PRO A 658 27.41 -12.29 6.76
CA PRO A 658 26.48 -13.31 6.31
C PRO A 658 25.13 -13.24 7.05
N PHE A 659 24.04 -13.64 6.37
CA PHE A 659 22.68 -13.54 6.88
C PHE A 659 22.33 -14.65 7.89
N VAL A 660 21.47 -14.34 8.88
CA VAL A 660 21.00 -15.29 9.90
C VAL A 660 19.78 -16.04 9.37
N ASN A 661 19.96 -17.26 8.86
CA ASN A 661 18.83 -18.17 8.60
C ASN A 661 18.82 -19.30 9.63
N LYS A 662 17.74 -19.44 10.39
CA LYS A 662 17.60 -20.41 11.51
C LYS A 662 17.54 -21.88 11.07
N SER A 663 17.49 -22.17 9.76
CA SER A 663 17.02 -23.47 9.24
C SER A 663 18.02 -24.28 8.42
N ARG A 664 19.23 -23.79 8.11
CA ARG A 664 20.28 -24.58 7.42
C ARG A 664 21.68 -24.27 7.95
N GLU A 665 22.57 -25.24 7.70
CA GLU A 665 23.88 -25.55 8.29
C GLU A 665 24.88 -24.40 8.52
N SER A 666 25.95 -24.75 9.23
CA SER A 666 27.01 -23.90 9.78
C SER A 666 27.55 -22.82 8.83
N SER A 667 27.50 -21.55 9.27
CA SER A 667 28.04 -20.34 8.60
C SER A 667 29.52 -20.35 8.22
N TYR A 668 30.26 -21.42 8.54
CA TYR A 668 31.67 -21.55 8.17
C TYR A 668 31.85 -21.78 6.67
N GLU A 669 30.86 -22.39 5.99
CA GLU A 669 30.96 -22.71 4.56
C GLU A 669 30.58 -21.53 3.65
N SER A 670 29.70 -20.63 4.08
CA SER A 670 29.17 -19.56 3.21
C SER A 670 30.13 -18.40 2.95
N GLY A 671 31.15 -18.21 3.81
CA GLY A 671 32.18 -17.17 3.68
C GLY A 671 31.69 -15.74 3.90
N ILE A 672 32.63 -14.78 3.95
CA ILE A 672 32.33 -13.34 4.04
C ILE A 672 32.39 -12.74 2.64
N LEU A 673 31.33 -12.02 2.26
CA LEU A 673 31.24 -11.41 0.95
C LEU A 673 31.96 -10.05 0.94
N VAL A 674 32.90 -9.88 0.02
CA VAL A 674 33.58 -8.60 -0.23
C VAL A 674 33.24 -8.14 -1.63
N SER A 675 32.85 -6.88 -1.78
CA SER A 675 32.34 -6.33 -3.03
C SER A 675 32.88 -4.92 -3.30
N LYS A 676 33.02 -4.56 -4.57
CA LYS A 676 33.44 -3.24 -5.02
C LYS A 676 32.84 -2.93 -6.39
N ALA A 677 32.32 -1.72 -6.57
CA ALA A 677 31.88 -1.26 -7.88
C ALA A 677 33.05 -1.08 -8.85
N VAL A 678 32.83 -1.48 -10.10
CA VAL A 678 33.71 -1.16 -11.22
C VAL A 678 33.42 0.29 -11.61
N GLU A 679 34.41 1.17 -11.55
CA GLU A 679 34.29 2.56 -11.99
C GLU A 679 35.03 2.73 -13.32
N LEU A 680 34.32 3.22 -14.33
CA LEU A 680 34.87 3.54 -15.65
C LEU A 680 34.71 5.03 -15.91
N ASP A 681 35.68 5.62 -16.59
CA ASP A 681 35.62 7.00 -17.05
C ASP A 681 35.73 7.03 -18.59
N PHE A 682 34.66 7.50 -19.23
CA PHE A 682 34.59 7.72 -20.67
C PHE A 682 34.58 9.21 -20.96
N ASN A 683 35.76 9.79 -21.23
CA ASN A 683 35.90 11.21 -21.59
C ASN A 683 35.27 12.19 -20.57
N GLY A 684 35.42 11.91 -19.28
CA GLY A 684 34.84 12.72 -18.19
C GLY A 684 33.47 12.22 -17.71
N VAL A 685 32.90 11.20 -18.35
CA VAL A 685 31.65 10.55 -17.91
C VAL A 685 31.98 9.34 -17.06
N LYS A 686 31.74 9.45 -15.75
CA LYS A 686 31.88 8.35 -14.79
C LYS A 686 30.69 7.39 -14.87
N LEU A 687 30.95 6.10 -14.97
CA LEU A 687 29.96 5.02 -14.99
C LEU A 687 30.33 3.92 -14.01
N LYS A 688 29.32 3.32 -13.37
CA LYS A 688 29.48 2.13 -12.52
C LYS A 688 28.64 0.94 -13.03
N PRO A 689 29.09 0.20 -14.08
CA PRO A 689 28.24 -0.78 -14.78
C PRO A 689 28.11 -2.15 -14.09
N ALA A 690 29.02 -2.48 -13.17
CA ALA A 690 29.07 -3.79 -12.53
C ALA A 690 29.68 -3.69 -11.13
N VAL A 691 29.43 -4.71 -10.31
CA VAL A 691 30.03 -4.91 -9.00
C VAL A 691 30.74 -6.25 -9.03
N VAL A 692 32.04 -6.24 -8.73
CA VAL A 692 32.86 -7.44 -8.62
C VAL A 692 33.09 -7.76 -7.16
N GLY A 693 33.35 -9.02 -6.86
CA GLY A 693 33.64 -9.41 -5.48
C GLY A 693 34.11 -10.83 -5.30
N VAL A 694 34.39 -11.15 -4.04
CA VAL A 694 34.87 -12.46 -3.60
C VAL A 694 34.13 -12.91 -2.35
N LYS A 695 33.98 -14.22 -2.18
CA LYS A 695 33.65 -14.83 -0.88
C LYS A 695 34.95 -15.31 -0.24
N LEU A 696 35.27 -14.76 0.94
CA LEU A 696 36.47 -15.10 1.70
C LEU A 696 36.22 -16.27 2.64
N ASN A 697 37.22 -17.15 2.75
CA ASN A 697 37.26 -18.16 3.80
C ASN A 697 37.67 -17.50 5.12
N VAL A 698 36.74 -17.49 6.09
CA VAL A 698 36.93 -16.84 7.39
C VAL A 698 38.14 -17.41 8.14
N SER A 699 38.34 -18.72 8.10
CA SER A 699 39.45 -19.38 8.79
C SER A 699 40.81 -19.03 8.18
N ALA A 700 40.91 -18.99 6.85
CA ALA A 700 42.14 -18.61 6.15
C ALA A 700 42.46 -17.12 6.37
N TRP A 701 41.43 -16.27 6.35
CA TRP A 701 41.58 -14.85 6.63
C TRP A 701 42.02 -14.62 8.09
N MET A 702 41.41 -15.33 9.04
CA MET A 702 41.77 -15.28 10.46
C MET A 702 43.23 -15.66 10.69
N ASN A 703 43.71 -16.76 10.10
CA ASN A 703 45.11 -17.18 10.21
C ASN A 703 46.07 -16.09 9.70
N SER A 704 45.71 -15.43 8.59
CA SER A 704 46.50 -14.33 8.05
C SER A 704 46.53 -13.12 8.99
N PHE A 705 45.39 -12.79 9.61
CA PHE A 705 45.29 -11.72 10.59
C PHE A 705 46.09 -12.00 11.87
N MET A 706 46.01 -13.21 12.41
CA MET A 706 46.80 -13.59 13.59
C MET A 706 48.30 -13.47 13.29
N ASN A 707 48.75 -14.01 12.15
CA ASN A 707 50.15 -13.91 11.74
C ASN A 707 50.62 -12.46 11.56
N ALA A 708 49.76 -11.57 11.06
CA ALA A 708 50.07 -10.15 10.89
C ALA A 708 50.11 -9.36 12.21
N THR A 709 49.38 -9.80 13.23
CA THR A 709 49.27 -9.09 14.53
C THR A 709 50.27 -9.58 15.58
N ILE A 710 50.93 -10.72 15.36
CA ILE A 710 51.94 -11.26 16.27
C ILE A 710 53.21 -10.40 16.25
N LYS A 711 53.61 -9.89 17.42
CA LYS A 711 54.88 -9.18 17.60
C LYS A 711 56.03 -10.17 17.79
N ILE A 712 57.06 -10.04 16.94
CA ILE A 712 58.29 -10.83 17.05
C ILE A 712 59.05 -10.39 18.31
N ASN A 713 59.47 -11.35 19.15
CA ASN A 713 60.17 -11.14 20.43
C ASN A 713 59.38 -10.39 21.52
N CYS A 714 58.06 -10.60 21.60
CA CYS A 714 57.24 -10.07 22.67
C CYS A 714 57.58 -10.70 24.03
N LYS A 715 57.68 -9.86 25.06
CA LYS A 715 57.91 -10.25 26.47
C LYS A 715 56.77 -9.81 27.41
N ASP A 716 55.75 -9.15 26.87
CA ASP A 716 54.58 -8.67 27.61
C ASP A 716 53.50 -9.76 27.69
N GLU A 717 52.50 -9.58 28.55
CA GLU A 717 51.34 -10.49 28.63
C GLU A 717 50.48 -10.49 27.35
N ILE A 718 50.60 -9.44 26.53
CA ILE A 718 49.85 -9.26 25.28
C ILE A 718 50.83 -9.22 24.09
N CYS A 719 50.90 -10.32 23.34
CA CYS A 719 51.84 -10.48 22.22
C CYS A 719 51.23 -10.38 20.82
N GLY A 720 49.93 -10.13 20.76
CA GLY A 720 49.14 -10.04 19.53
C GLY A 720 47.78 -10.69 19.75
N CYS A 721 47.02 -10.83 18.66
CA CYS A 721 45.73 -11.49 18.69
C CYS A 721 45.93 -13.00 18.51
N LEU A 722 46.34 -13.69 19.58
CA LEU A 722 46.48 -15.15 19.55
C LEU A 722 45.11 -15.82 19.53
N ARG A 723 45.04 -17.01 18.92
CA ARG A 723 43.82 -17.82 18.92
C ARG A 723 43.49 -18.26 20.34
N ASN A 724 42.28 -17.96 20.79
CA ASN A 724 41.80 -18.23 22.15
C ASN A 724 42.73 -17.68 23.25
N ASP A 725 43.24 -16.46 23.05
CA ASP A 725 44.02 -15.76 24.08
C ASP A 725 43.14 -15.55 25.33
N LYS A 726 43.72 -15.66 26.52
CA LYS A 726 42.98 -15.52 27.79
C LYS A 726 42.82 -14.07 28.24
N TYR A 727 43.65 -13.17 27.72
CA TYR A 727 43.77 -11.81 28.19
C TYR A 727 43.23 -10.79 27.18
N VAL A 728 43.15 -11.14 25.89
CA VAL A 728 42.74 -10.21 24.83
C VAL A 728 41.79 -10.84 23.82
N ASP A 729 40.67 -10.18 23.62
CA ASP A 729 39.72 -10.45 22.54
C ASP A 729 39.93 -9.44 21.41
N CYS A 730 40.27 -9.94 20.24
CA CYS A 730 40.43 -9.18 19.03
C CYS A 730 39.31 -9.50 18.05
N VAL A 731 38.60 -8.45 17.62
CA VAL A 731 37.50 -8.58 16.67
C VAL A 731 37.65 -7.59 15.51
N ILE A 732 37.15 -7.99 14.34
CA ILE A 732 36.90 -7.06 13.23
C ILE A 732 35.39 -6.91 13.09
N LEU A 733 34.94 -5.67 13.12
CA LEU A 733 33.55 -5.30 12.88
C LEU A 733 33.45 -4.57 11.54
N ASP A 734 32.31 -4.72 10.86
CA ASP A 734 31.95 -3.84 9.76
C ASP A 734 31.37 -2.50 10.27
N ASP A 735 31.00 -1.63 9.33
CA ASP A 735 30.42 -0.31 9.60
C ASP A 735 29.02 -0.35 10.24
N GLY A 736 28.31 -1.48 10.11
CA GLY A 736 27.07 -1.76 10.83
C GLY A 736 27.29 -2.26 12.26
N GLY A 737 28.55 -2.47 12.68
CA GLY A 737 28.91 -3.06 13.97
C GLY A 737 28.69 -4.57 14.04
N PHE A 738 28.54 -5.25 12.90
CA PHE A 738 28.44 -6.70 12.83
C PHE A 738 29.82 -7.33 12.92
N LEU A 739 29.94 -8.38 13.74
CA LEU A 739 31.16 -9.16 13.84
C LEU A 739 31.44 -9.88 12.52
N LEU A 740 32.61 -9.63 11.92
CA LEU A 740 33.12 -10.34 10.75
C LEU A 740 34.12 -11.43 11.14
N MET A 741 34.94 -11.17 12.16
CA MET A 741 36.04 -12.07 12.52
C MET A 741 36.40 -11.89 14.00
N SER A 742 36.81 -12.98 14.67
CA SER A 742 37.24 -12.98 16.06
C SER A 742 38.39 -13.97 16.31
N ASN A 743 39.28 -13.64 17.24
CA ASN A 743 40.31 -14.58 17.73
C ASN A 743 39.80 -15.62 18.73
N GLN A 744 38.61 -15.44 19.29
CA GLN A 744 37.97 -16.42 20.16
C GLN A 744 37.07 -17.35 19.36
N ASP A 745 37.35 -18.66 19.40
CA ASP A 745 36.57 -19.69 18.71
C ASP A 745 35.08 -19.66 19.13
N GLU A 746 34.79 -19.30 20.39
CA GLU A 746 33.43 -19.14 20.91
C GLU A 746 32.64 -18.07 20.14
N TYR A 747 33.28 -16.94 19.80
CA TYR A 747 32.68 -15.85 19.05
C TYR A 747 32.62 -16.11 17.55
N ILE A 748 33.39 -17.07 17.02
CA ILE A 748 33.31 -17.42 15.59
C ILE A 748 31.93 -17.99 15.23
N THR A 749 31.26 -18.65 16.19
CA THR A 749 29.84 -19.06 16.02
C THR A 749 28.85 -17.89 16.14
N GLN A 750 29.30 -16.75 16.67
CA GLN A 750 28.54 -15.53 16.94
C GLN A 750 28.87 -14.36 15.98
N VAL A 751 29.50 -14.63 14.82
CA VAL A 751 29.79 -13.70 13.68
C VAL A 751 28.49 -13.15 13.04
N ARG A 752 27.54 -12.77 13.88
CA ARG A 752 26.09 -12.76 13.64
C ARG A 752 25.34 -11.77 14.54
N VAL A 753 25.97 -11.23 15.59
CA VAL A 753 25.33 -10.35 16.59
C VAL A 753 26.00 -8.97 16.58
N PRO A 754 25.23 -7.86 16.64
CA PRO A 754 25.80 -6.54 16.88
C PRO A 754 26.53 -6.55 18.23
N VAL A 755 27.85 -6.39 18.21
CA VAL A 755 28.69 -6.61 19.41
C VAL A 755 28.55 -5.46 20.42
N LEU A 756 28.03 -4.30 19.98
CA LEU A 756 28.17 -3.05 20.69
C LEU A 756 26.84 -2.53 21.25
N THR A 757 26.60 -2.81 22.54
CA THR A 757 25.72 -1.97 23.39
C THR A 757 26.50 -0.94 24.22
N SER A 758 27.84 -1.00 24.25
CA SER A 758 28.70 -0.17 25.11
C SER A 758 29.48 0.94 24.40
N VAL A 759 29.87 0.78 23.13
CA VAL A 759 30.71 1.79 22.40
C VAL A 759 29.94 3.07 22.04
N SER A 760 28.60 3.02 21.94
CA SER A 760 27.77 4.21 21.71
C SER A 760 27.77 5.22 22.86
N ARG A 761 28.35 4.88 24.03
CA ARG A 761 28.51 5.81 25.16
C ARG A 761 29.78 6.66 25.12
N GLU A 762 30.79 6.33 24.32
CA GLU A 762 32.04 7.10 24.31
C GLU A 762 32.03 8.29 23.32
N ASN A 763 31.00 8.38 22.46
CA ASN A 763 30.83 9.49 21.51
C ASN A 763 29.48 10.24 21.64
N ALA A 764 28.81 10.15 22.81
CA ALA A 764 27.59 10.89 23.12
C ALA A 764 27.80 11.97 24.18
#